data_AF-A0A1G1FSH5-F1
#
_entry.id   AF-A0A1G1FSH5-F1
#
_cell.length_a   1.000
_cell.length_b   1.000
_cell.length_c   1.000
_cell.angle_alpha   90.00
_cell.angle_beta   90.00
_cell.angle_gamma   90.00
#
_symmetry.space_group_name_H-M   'P 1'
#
loop_
_entity.id
_entity.type
_entity.pdbx_description
1 polymer ?
#
loop_
_entity_poly.entity_id
_entity_poly.type
_entity_poly.pdbx_seq_one_letter_code
_entity_poly.pdbx_strand_id
1 'polypeptide(L)'
;MLYGAAGGLGGSAAWALVLQLSGVGLLREVLLGAITGMCIGGFLWSHEAMTGRQFKAALKRAAFGAAAGLAGGAAGAGLGNIVFSLLGNYAADMGGMKAALGMALSVGLGWAVLGATIGMSGGMMIRSRERVQYGLAGGGLGGFVGGILFNSLSSASIWSVLAGLTLLGACIGVFISLVEEAFLSAKVKVIKGRHMGREFPLLKDENVIGRDDRSDVCLSGAEGVAMAHAKIRRKSGRYSIEPDEKGKVVYVNQTVISNTRLNDGDVIRVGSILLMFNAVRKTAAAALFVLLLLSGHRAVHADELQMQITQFDLSAFPEVKTYVSIMDKNNRPVPGLDKRILSLRENGQPAAIKEMRMGGARGKREALSLALVLDKSGSMQGNKMKQARESLLRFISLMEPGDRASLLAFSDQVANVLPLTEGKDSLKTSVLALVPGGHTALYDAIAQGVETLKGVAGRRAVIVLTDGKANRGSFDINQAIGAAVKAYVSVTVIGLGEDVRAGRLERIAQETGGSYFFTPSEERLAGIYESISKRIRNEYVITYDTEKRGEYLRKVSVELKGGLATERAYFQPQSSLFGTGAGMPGWAWLVPFLSLAGLAAISFRNIERTYEAGHLSLVRGRGTKKEIDITDVVTIGRDERNTLGLFKDGAIEQHHAEVRKEDGRYIVEDNTSAAGTFVNRQRVAGRRELRDGDVIEIGETRIVFSEGTKQACASCGSTVRANAKFCPACGVKAA
;
A
#
# COMPACT_ATOMS: atom_id res chain seq x y z
N MET A 1 -5.79 6.12 15.12
CA MET A 1 -4.79 5.03 15.23
C MET A 1 -5.40 3.62 15.23
N LEU A 2 -6.46 3.35 15.99
CA LEU A 2 -7.10 2.01 16.06
C LEU A 2 -7.62 1.50 14.70
N TYR A 3 -8.25 2.36 13.91
CA TYR A 3 -8.68 2.04 12.54
C TYR A 3 -7.50 1.59 11.64
N GLY A 4 -6.35 2.25 11.75
CA GLY A 4 -5.15 1.89 11.02
C GLY A 4 -4.60 0.53 11.43
N ALA A 5 -4.55 0.24 12.73
CA ALA A 5 -4.12 -1.08 13.22
C ALA A 5 -5.09 -2.20 12.78
N ALA A 6 -6.40 -1.98 12.87
CA ALA A 6 -7.41 -2.93 12.41
C ALA A 6 -7.31 -3.18 10.90
N GLY A 7 -7.18 -2.12 10.10
CA GLY A 7 -6.98 -2.22 8.65
C GLY A 7 -5.69 -2.97 8.30
N GLY A 8 -4.58 -2.68 8.99
CA GLY A 8 -3.31 -3.39 8.80
C GLY A 8 -3.40 -4.89 9.11
N LEU A 9 -4.07 -5.26 10.21
CA LEU A 9 -4.33 -6.67 10.54
C LEU A 9 -5.19 -7.37 9.48
N GLY A 10 -6.17 -6.67 8.91
CA GLY A 10 -6.97 -7.15 7.79
C GLY A 10 -6.14 -7.37 6.53
N GLY A 11 -5.22 -6.46 6.22
CA GLY A 11 -4.24 -6.61 5.13
C GLY A 11 -3.31 -7.81 5.34
N SER A 12 -2.82 -8.01 6.56
CA SER A 12 -2.01 -9.17 6.92
C SER A 12 -2.80 -10.49 6.81
N ALA A 13 -4.08 -10.49 7.17
CA ALA A 13 -4.94 -11.66 7.03
C ALA A 13 -5.23 -12.01 5.57
N ALA A 14 -5.35 -11.00 4.70
CA ALA A 14 -5.55 -11.20 3.26
C ALA A 14 -4.36 -11.92 2.60
N TRP A 15 -3.14 -11.63 3.06
CA TRP A 15 -1.90 -12.17 2.49
C TRP A 15 -1.92 -13.70 2.34
N ALA A 16 -2.36 -14.42 3.36
CA ALA A 16 -2.38 -15.89 3.32
C ALA A 16 -3.39 -16.45 2.29
N LEU A 17 -4.56 -15.81 2.17
CA LEU A 17 -5.62 -16.24 1.25
C LEU A 17 -5.29 -15.89 -0.21
N VAL A 18 -4.69 -14.72 -0.42
CA VAL A 18 -4.26 -14.23 -1.74
C VAL A 18 -3.20 -15.15 -2.35
N LEU A 19 -2.29 -15.69 -1.54
CA LEU A 19 -1.22 -16.57 -2.01
C LEU A 19 -1.69 -17.95 -2.51
N GLN A 20 -2.92 -18.37 -2.17
CA GLN A 20 -3.49 -19.64 -2.62
C GLN A 20 -4.11 -19.58 -4.02
N LEU A 21 -4.31 -18.37 -4.57
CA LEU A 21 -4.92 -18.18 -5.88
C LEU A 21 -3.87 -18.34 -7.00
N SER A 22 -3.85 -19.52 -7.61
CA SER A 22 -3.08 -19.83 -8.83
C SER A 22 -3.88 -19.55 -10.10
N GLY A 23 -3.21 -19.13 -11.19
CA GLY A 23 -3.83 -18.91 -12.50
C GLY A 23 -3.43 -17.58 -13.14
N VAL A 24 -3.95 -17.31 -14.33
CA VAL A 24 -3.73 -16.06 -15.09
C VAL A 24 -5.07 -15.50 -15.58
N GLY A 25 -5.16 -14.17 -15.76
CA GLY A 25 -6.32 -13.50 -16.36
C GLY A 25 -7.20 -12.70 -15.40
N LEU A 26 -8.19 -11.99 -15.97
CA LEU A 26 -9.05 -11.02 -15.27
C LEU A 26 -9.81 -11.61 -14.08
N LEU A 27 -10.30 -12.84 -14.19
CA LEU A 27 -11.06 -13.51 -13.12
C LEU A 27 -10.23 -13.63 -11.83
N ARG A 28 -8.92 -13.91 -11.96
CA ARG A 28 -8.02 -13.97 -10.81
C ARG A 28 -7.83 -12.61 -10.17
N GLU A 29 -7.61 -11.57 -10.95
CA GLU A 29 -7.43 -10.20 -10.44
C GLU A 29 -8.67 -9.73 -9.66
N VAL A 30 -9.86 -10.04 -10.18
CA VAL A 30 -11.13 -9.77 -9.51
C VAL A 30 -11.24 -10.54 -8.19
N LEU A 31 -10.87 -11.82 -8.17
CA LEU A 31 -10.86 -12.63 -6.93
C LEU A 31 -9.84 -12.14 -5.90
N LEU A 32 -8.67 -11.68 -6.34
CA LEU A 32 -7.64 -11.11 -5.48
C LEU A 32 -8.11 -9.81 -4.82
N GLY A 33 -8.65 -8.89 -5.63
CA GLY A 33 -9.27 -7.67 -5.12
C GLY A 33 -10.38 -7.99 -4.13
N ALA A 34 -11.26 -8.94 -4.49
CA ALA A 34 -12.37 -9.38 -3.65
C ALA A 34 -11.93 -9.93 -2.28
N ILE A 35 -10.94 -10.84 -2.23
CA ILE A 35 -10.42 -11.39 -0.98
C ILE A 35 -9.73 -10.31 -0.14
N THR A 36 -8.94 -9.45 -0.77
CA THR A 36 -8.24 -8.36 -0.08
C THR A 36 -9.23 -7.39 0.56
N GLY A 37 -10.24 -6.97 -0.19
CA GLY A 37 -11.29 -6.09 0.30
C GLY A 37 -12.14 -6.75 1.40
N MET A 38 -12.47 -8.03 1.25
CA MET A 38 -13.20 -8.82 2.25
C MET A 38 -12.47 -8.82 3.61
N CYS A 39 -11.17 -9.09 3.62
CA CYS A 39 -10.37 -9.13 4.84
C CYS A 39 -10.20 -7.73 5.47
N ILE A 40 -9.82 -6.73 4.67
CA ILE A 40 -9.62 -5.36 5.17
C ILE A 40 -10.94 -4.80 5.72
N GLY A 41 -12.04 -4.92 4.98
CA GLY A 41 -13.36 -4.43 5.39
C GLY A 41 -13.90 -5.13 6.63
N GLY A 42 -13.72 -6.45 6.73
CA GLY A 42 -14.15 -7.22 7.90
C GLY A 42 -13.44 -6.79 9.19
N PHE A 43 -12.11 -6.65 9.14
CA PHE A 43 -11.33 -6.25 10.31
C PHE A 43 -11.59 -4.80 10.71
N LEU A 44 -11.64 -3.86 9.75
CA LEU A 44 -11.90 -2.44 10.00
C LEU A 44 -13.18 -2.20 10.79
N TRP A 45 -14.29 -2.83 10.40
CA TRP A 45 -15.59 -2.60 11.03
C TRP A 45 -15.84 -3.45 12.29
N SER A 46 -15.01 -4.46 12.53
CA SER A 46 -15.09 -5.28 13.75
C SER A 46 -14.55 -4.57 15.00
N HIS A 47 -13.63 -3.61 14.86
CA HIS A 47 -12.88 -3.04 15.98
C HIS A 47 -13.75 -2.24 16.97
N GLU A 48 -14.74 -1.46 16.49
CA GLU A 48 -15.62 -0.64 17.34
C GLU A 48 -16.47 -1.48 18.29
N ALA A 49 -16.86 -2.69 17.87
CA ALA A 49 -17.74 -3.56 18.64
C ALA A 49 -16.98 -4.52 19.57
N MET A 50 -15.71 -4.83 19.24
CA MET A 50 -14.82 -5.59 20.12
C MET A 50 -14.43 -4.77 21.37
N THR A 51 -14.17 -3.48 21.22
CA THR A 51 -13.89 -2.58 22.36
C THR A 51 -15.12 -2.39 23.27
N GLY A 52 -16.33 -2.53 22.73
CA GLY A 52 -17.59 -2.51 23.48
C GLY A 52 -17.99 -3.84 24.13
N ARG A 53 -17.18 -4.91 24.02
CA ARG A 53 -17.52 -6.30 24.45
C ARG A 53 -18.81 -6.88 23.85
N GLN A 54 -19.29 -6.34 22.73
CA GLN A 54 -20.50 -6.80 22.06
C GLN A 54 -20.14 -7.75 20.91
N PHE A 55 -19.78 -8.99 21.23
CA PHE A 55 -19.32 -9.97 20.24
C PHE A 55 -20.31 -10.19 19.07
N LYS A 56 -21.62 -10.26 19.38
CA LYS A 56 -22.67 -10.41 18.36
C LYS A 56 -22.76 -9.20 17.43
N ALA A 57 -22.53 -7.99 17.93
CA ALA A 57 -22.49 -6.79 17.11
C ALA A 57 -21.23 -6.78 16.23
N ALA A 58 -20.07 -7.16 16.80
CA ALA A 58 -18.81 -7.23 16.08
C ALA A 58 -18.88 -8.15 14.86
N LEU A 59 -19.47 -9.34 15.02
CA LEU A 59 -19.62 -10.29 13.93
C LEU A 59 -20.51 -9.76 12.79
N LYS A 60 -21.63 -9.10 13.12
CA LYS A 60 -22.53 -8.51 12.11
C LYS A 60 -21.85 -7.37 11.34
N ARG A 61 -21.11 -6.51 12.04
CA ARG A 61 -20.38 -5.39 11.43
C ARG A 61 -19.24 -5.89 10.55
N ALA A 62 -18.51 -6.92 11.02
CA ALA A 62 -17.48 -7.58 10.24
C ALA A 62 -18.05 -8.20 8.96
N ALA A 63 -19.18 -8.91 9.03
CA ALA A 63 -19.81 -9.53 7.87
C ALA A 63 -20.25 -8.50 6.82
N PHE A 64 -20.87 -7.40 7.25
CA PHE A 64 -21.27 -6.32 6.33
C PHE A 64 -20.07 -5.62 5.71
N GLY A 65 -19.04 -5.31 6.51
CA GLY A 65 -17.78 -4.75 6.03
C GLY A 65 -17.06 -5.67 5.03
N ALA A 66 -17.05 -6.97 5.29
CA ALA A 66 -16.48 -7.97 4.41
C ALA A 66 -17.23 -8.08 3.09
N ALA A 67 -18.57 -8.05 3.10
CA ALA A 67 -19.38 -8.08 1.88
C ALA A 67 -19.17 -6.84 1.01
N ALA A 68 -19.15 -5.65 1.62
CA ALA A 68 -18.89 -4.40 0.90
C ALA A 68 -17.45 -4.36 0.35
N GLY A 69 -16.48 -4.81 1.15
CA GLY A 69 -15.09 -4.92 0.72
C GLY A 69 -14.90 -5.93 -0.41
N LEU A 70 -15.63 -7.05 -0.41
CA LEU A 70 -15.62 -8.03 -1.49
C LEU A 70 -16.08 -7.41 -2.81
N ALA A 71 -17.26 -6.78 -2.81
CA ALA A 71 -17.80 -6.12 -4.00
C ALA A 71 -16.90 -4.98 -4.48
N GLY A 72 -16.42 -4.17 -3.55
CA GLY A 72 -15.53 -3.05 -3.80
C GLY A 72 -14.17 -3.44 -4.36
N GLY A 73 -13.60 -4.52 -3.83
CA GLY A 73 -12.33 -5.06 -4.30
C GLY A 73 -12.44 -5.72 -5.67
N ALA A 74 -13.53 -6.43 -5.95
CA ALA A 74 -13.82 -6.96 -7.29
C ALA A 74 -13.95 -5.83 -8.33
N ALA A 75 -14.74 -4.81 -8.01
CA ALA A 75 -14.94 -3.64 -8.88
C ALA A 75 -13.64 -2.83 -9.07
N GLY A 76 -12.88 -2.61 -7.99
CA GLY A 76 -11.61 -1.89 -8.02
C GLY A 76 -10.54 -2.60 -8.84
N ALA A 77 -10.44 -3.93 -8.74
CA ALA A 77 -9.52 -4.71 -9.57
C ALA A 77 -9.92 -4.68 -11.06
N GLY A 78 -11.22 -4.79 -11.36
CA GLY A 78 -11.73 -4.68 -12.73
C GLY A 78 -11.47 -3.31 -13.36
N LEU A 79 -11.85 -2.24 -12.65
CA LEU A 79 -11.63 -0.86 -13.09
C LEU A 79 -10.14 -0.52 -13.17
N GLY A 80 -9.34 -0.96 -12.20
CA GLY A 80 -7.90 -0.78 -12.19
C GLY A 80 -7.25 -1.39 -13.43
N ASN A 81 -7.67 -2.60 -13.83
CA ASN A 81 -7.14 -3.25 -15.02
C ASN A 81 -7.54 -2.53 -16.32
N ILE A 82 -8.79 -2.03 -16.40
CA ILE A 82 -9.25 -1.23 -17.55
C ILE A 82 -8.45 0.07 -17.66
N VAL A 83 -8.33 0.81 -16.55
CA VAL A 83 -7.59 2.07 -16.49
C VAL A 83 -6.10 1.86 -16.76
N PHE A 84 -5.52 0.78 -16.23
CA PHE A 84 -4.13 0.39 -16.50
C PHE A 84 -3.90 0.04 -17.97
N SER A 85 -4.82 -0.68 -18.61
CA SER A 85 -4.73 -0.99 -20.04
C SER A 85 -4.83 0.26 -20.91
N LEU A 86 -5.70 1.22 -20.54
CA LEU A 86 -5.87 2.47 -21.28
C LEU A 86 -4.68 3.43 -21.10
N LEU A 87 -4.23 3.63 -19.86
CA LEU A 87 -3.11 4.51 -19.54
C LEU A 87 -1.76 3.88 -19.86
N GLY A 88 -1.61 2.56 -19.80
CA GLY A 88 -0.39 1.85 -20.17
C GLY A 88 -0.04 2.04 -21.65
N ASN A 89 -1.05 2.07 -22.52
CA ASN A 89 -0.86 2.39 -23.93
C ASN A 89 -0.37 3.84 -24.14
N TYR A 90 -0.86 4.78 -23.33
CA TYR A 90 -0.48 6.20 -23.41
C TYR A 90 0.86 6.51 -22.72
N ALA A 91 1.19 5.79 -21.65
CA ALA A 91 2.44 5.90 -20.90
C ALA A 91 3.63 5.29 -21.67
N ALA A 92 3.39 4.26 -22.48
CA ALA A 92 4.37 3.71 -23.41
C ALA A 92 4.87 4.75 -24.43
N ASP A 93 4.05 5.76 -24.76
CA ASP A 93 4.40 6.83 -25.71
C ASP A 93 5.20 7.99 -25.09
N MET A 94 5.20 8.15 -23.76
CA MET A 94 5.78 9.35 -23.12
C MET A 94 7.16 9.16 -22.48
N GLY A 95 7.57 7.92 -22.20
CA GLY A 95 8.87 7.60 -21.59
C GLY A 95 9.17 8.29 -20.24
N GLY A 96 10.18 7.80 -19.53
CA GLY A 96 10.71 8.45 -18.32
C GLY A 96 9.71 8.62 -17.15
N MET A 97 9.84 9.73 -16.41
CA MET A 97 9.11 10.00 -15.17
C MET A 97 7.59 10.12 -15.38
N LYS A 98 7.14 10.57 -16.56
CA LYS A 98 5.71 10.71 -16.88
C LYS A 98 5.00 9.36 -17.01
N ALA A 99 5.68 8.36 -17.58
CA ALA A 99 5.18 7.00 -17.69
C ALA A 99 5.06 6.32 -16.31
N ALA A 100 6.09 6.49 -15.47
CA ALA A 100 6.08 5.99 -14.09
C ALA A 100 4.97 6.64 -13.25
N LEU A 101 4.76 7.96 -13.40
CA LEU A 101 3.67 8.67 -12.73
C LEU A 101 2.31 8.18 -13.22
N GLY A 102 2.12 8.02 -14.53
CA GLY A 102 0.88 7.49 -15.12
C GLY A 102 0.52 6.08 -14.62
N MET A 103 1.53 5.19 -14.51
CA MET A 103 1.33 3.85 -13.96
C MET A 103 0.98 3.90 -12.47
N ALA A 104 1.71 4.67 -11.65
CA ALA A 104 1.41 4.80 -10.22
C ALA A 104 0.01 5.36 -9.96
N LEU A 105 -0.42 6.37 -10.75
CA LEU A 105 -1.77 6.94 -10.67
C LEU A 105 -2.85 5.91 -11.04
N SER A 106 -2.62 5.10 -12.06
CA SER A 106 -3.58 4.07 -12.49
C SER A 106 -3.80 2.99 -11.42
N VAL A 107 -2.71 2.54 -10.77
CA VAL A 107 -2.77 1.56 -9.68
C VAL A 107 -3.45 2.18 -8.46
N GLY A 108 -3.09 3.41 -8.11
CA GLY A 108 -3.75 4.16 -7.04
C GLY A 108 -5.26 4.27 -7.25
N LEU A 109 -5.72 4.57 -8.48
CA LEU A 109 -7.15 4.69 -8.79
C LEU A 109 -7.94 3.39 -8.59
N GLY A 110 -7.37 2.23 -8.95
CA GLY A 110 -8.00 0.93 -8.69
C GLY A 110 -8.20 0.66 -7.19
N TRP A 111 -7.16 0.93 -6.39
CA TRP A 111 -7.22 0.77 -4.93
C TRP A 111 -8.08 1.84 -4.25
N ALA A 112 -8.25 3.02 -4.85
CA ALA A 112 -9.16 4.06 -4.38
C ALA A 112 -10.62 3.59 -4.40
N VAL A 113 -11.04 2.82 -5.41
CA VAL A 113 -12.40 2.24 -5.47
C VAL A 113 -12.64 1.25 -4.33
N LEU A 114 -11.67 0.37 -4.05
CA LEU A 114 -11.73 -0.54 -2.91
C LEU A 114 -11.80 0.25 -1.59
N GLY A 115 -10.95 1.25 -1.43
CA GLY A 115 -10.94 2.07 -0.21
C GLY A 115 -12.27 2.81 -0.01
N ALA A 116 -12.80 3.43 -1.06
CA ALA A 116 -14.04 4.21 -1.05
C ALA A 116 -15.26 3.34 -0.69
N THR A 117 -15.34 2.13 -1.23
CA THR A 117 -16.43 1.17 -0.93
C THR A 117 -16.36 0.64 0.49
N ILE A 118 -15.16 0.31 0.99
CA ILE A 118 -14.94 -0.06 2.40
C ILE A 118 -15.33 1.10 3.32
N GLY A 119 -14.90 2.33 3.03
CA GLY A 119 -15.20 3.50 3.84
C GLY A 119 -16.68 3.88 3.85
N MET A 120 -17.34 3.88 2.68
CA MET A 120 -18.78 4.13 2.55
C MET A 120 -19.62 3.13 3.36
N SER A 121 -19.20 1.85 3.40
CA SER A 121 -19.98 0.79 4.04
C SER A 121 -20.26 1.04 5.53
N GLY A 122 -19.36 1.72 6.25
CA GLY A 122 -19.60 2.11 7.64
C GLY A 122 -20.74 3.11 7.81
N GLY A 123 -20.82 4.09 6.90
CA GLY A 123 -21.92 5.05 6.87
C GLY A 123 -23.26 4.39 6.53
N MET A 124 -23.27 3.45 5.58
CA MET A 124 -24.48 2.69 5.23
C MET A 124 -24.97 1.84 6.40
N MET A 125 -24.05 1.18 7.11
CA MET A 125 -24.33 0.34 8.27
C MET A 125 -25.04 1.11 9.38
N ILE A 126 -24.59 2.35 9.65
CA ILE A 126 -25.24 3.21 10.64
C ILE A 126 -26.31 4.13 10.06
N ARG A 127 -26.64 4.04 8.77
CA ARG A 127 -27.62 4.91 8.07
C ARG A 127 -27.33 6.42 8.20
N SER A 128 -26.06 6.82 8.09
CA SER A 128 -25.66 8.24 8.07
C SER A 128 -25.13 8.64 6.70
N ARG A 129 -25.80 9.61 6.04
CA ARG A 129 -25.39 10.13 4.72
C ARG A 129 -24.04 10.85 4.78
N GLU A 130 -23.77 11.59 5.85
CA GLU A 130 -22.49 12.27 6.03
C GLU A 130 -21.35 11.27 6.25
N ARG A 131 -21.57 10.25 7.09
CA ARG A 131 -20.56 9.19 7.28
C ARG A 131 -20.32 8.40 5.99
N VAL A 132 -21.33 8.24 5.13
CA VAL A 132 -21.16 7.69 3.78
C VAL A 132 -20.22 8.56 2.94
N GLN A 133 -20.44 9.87 2.91
CA GLN A 133 -19.64 10.81 2.11
C GLN A 133 -18.19 10.92 2.60
N TYR A 134 -18.00 11.08 3.90
CA TYR A 134 -16.67 11.19 4.50
C TYR A 134 -15.94 9.84 4.50
N GLY A 135 -16.66 8.73 4.70
CA GLY A 135 -16.13 7.38 4.53
C GLY A 135 -15.67 7.13 3.09
N LEU A 136 -16.44 7.56 2.09
CA LEU A 136 -16.06 7.49 0.68
C LEU A 136 -14.78 8.30 0.41
N ALA A 137 -14.69 9.53 0.93
CA ALA A 137 -13.53 10.39 0.75
C ALA A 137 -12.27 9.85 1.45
N GLY A 138 -12.36 9.53 2.74
CA GLY A 138 -11.24 9.01 3.52
C GLY A 138 -10.80 7.62 3.07
N GLY A 139 -11.75 6.75 2.77
CA GLY A 139 -11.49 5.44 2.19
C GLY A 139 -10.83 5.55 0.82
N GLY A 140 -11.35 6.40 -0.06
CA GLY A 140 -10.81 6.61 -1.40
C GLY A 140 -9.38 7.15 -1.40
N LEU A 141 -9.10 8.17 -0.58
CA LEU A 141 -7.75 8.73 -0.41
C LEU A 141 -6.78 7.70 0.21
N GLY A 142 -7.21 6.98 1.24
CA GLY A 142 -6.40 5.95 1.89
C GLY A 142 -6.10 4.77 0.97
N GLY A 143 -7.07 4.36 0.14
CA GLY A 143 -6.89 3.35 -0.88
C GLY A 143 -5.95 3.81 -1.99
N PHE A 144 -6.05 5.07 -2.44
CA PHE A 144 -5.17 5.63 -3.45
C PHE A 144 -3.71 5.69 -2.98
N VAL A 145 -3.46 6.31 -1.83
CA VAL A 145 -2.11 6.45 -1.25
C VAL A 145 -1.56 5.08 -0.87
N GLY A 146 -2.37 4.25 -0.20
CA GLY A 146 -2.00 2.89 0.17
C GLY A 146 -1.71 2.01 -1.03
N GLY A 147 -2.42 2.19 -2.14
CA GLY A 147 -2.22 1.46 -3.40
C GLY A 147 -0.91 1.81 -4.10
N ILE A 148 -0.52 3.08 -4.10
CA ILE A 148 0.79 3.53 -4.62
C ILE A 148 1.91 2.91 -3.76
N LEU A 149 1.80 3.02 -2.43
CA LEU A 149 2.79 2.46 -1.51
C LEU A 149 2.87 0.93 -1.62
N PHE A 150 1.71 0.27 -1.74
CA PHE A 150 1.62 -1.17 -2.00
C PHE A 150 2.36 -1.55 -3.26
N ASN A 151 2.15 -0.83 -4.37
CA ASN A 151 2.83 -1.09 -5.63
C ASN A 151 4.36 -0.95 -5.49
N SER A 152 4.82 0.11 -4.83
CA SER A 152 6.24 0.34 -4.59
C SER A 152 6.89 -0.71 -3.69
N LEU A 153 6.16 -1.27 -2.73
CA LEU A 153 6.70 -2.19 -1.72
C LEU A 153 6.54 -3.67 -2.11
N SER A 154 5.48 -4.04 -2.80
CA SER A 154 5.12 -5.44 -3.10
C SER A 154 5.99 -6.11 -4.17
N SER A 155 6.92 -5.37 -4.78
CA SER A 155 7.76 -5.84 -5.90
C SER A 155 8.97 -6.71 -5.51
N ALA A 156 9.34 -6.77 -4.23
CA ALA A 156 10.63 -7.36 -3.79
C ALA A 156 10.54 -8.78 -3.19
N SER A 157 9.50 -9.13 -2.43
CA SER A 157 9.46 -10.38 -1.67
C SER A 157 8.05 -10.78 -1.23
N ILE A 158 7.85 -12.05 -0.90
CA ILE A 158 6.60 -12.52 -0.27
C ILE A 158 6.29 -11.72 1.01
N TRP A 159 7.33 -11.32 1.73
CA TRP A 159 7.25 -10.49 2.93
C TRP A 159 6.97 -9.03 2.62
N SER A 160 7.36 -8.57 1.43
CA SER A 160 7.07 -7.22 0.98
C SER A 160 5.64 -7.10 0.46
N VAL A 161 5.03 -8.19 -0.04
CA VAL A 161 3.59 -8.29 -0.27
C VAL A 161 2.82 -8.26 1.05
N LEU A 162 3.27 -9.00 2.08
CA LEU A 162 2.68 -8.91 3.41
C LEU A 162 2.75 -7.46 3.93
N ALA A 163 3.96 -6.88 3.97
CA ALA A 163 4.16 -5.51 4.42
C ALA A 163 3.34 -4.51 3.60
N GLY A 164 3.24 -4.71 2.29
CA GLY A 164 2.46 -3.89 1.39
C GLY A 164 0.95 -3.98 1.68
N LEU A 165 0.39 -5.18 1.85
CA LEU A 165 -1.03 -5.37 2.17
C LEU A 165 -1.36 -4.82 3.56
N THR A 166 -0.47 -5.03 4.54
CA THR A 166 -0.57 -4.41 5.87
C THR A 166 -0.58 -2.89 5.75
N LEU A 167 0.32 -2.31 4.96
CA LEU A 167 0.42 -0.87 4.77
C LEU A 167 -0.81 -0.30 4.05
N LEU A 168 -1.30 -0.96 3.00
CA LEU A 168 -2.54 -0.62 2.30
C LEU A 168 -3.72 -0.55 3.27
N GLY A 169 -3.93 -1.61 4.05
CA GLY A 169 -5.00 -1.66 5.04
C GLY A 169 -4.84 -0.59 6.12
N ALA A 170 -3.62 -0.34 6.59
CA ALA A 170 -3.34 0.71 7.56
C ALA A 170 -3.62 2.11 7.00
N CYS A 171 -3.23 2.41 5.76
CA CYS A 171 -3.53 3.67 5.08
C CYS A 171 -5.04 3.90 4.97
N ILE A 172 -5.80 2.89 4.51
CA ILE A 172 -7.27 2.99 4.43
C ILE A 172 -7.85 3.34 5.80
N GLY A 173 -7.44 2.64 6.86
CA GLY A 173 -7.94 2.91 8.22
C GLY A 173 -7.52 4.27 8.78
N VAL A 174 -6.27 4.70 8.56
CA VAL A 174 -5.79 6.02 9.01
C VAL A 174 -6.53 7.14 8.31
N PHE A 175 -6.69 7.09 6.99
CA PHE A 175 -7.38 8.15 6.26
C PHE A 175 -8.87 8.21 6.56
N ILE A 176 -9.56 7.07 6.74
CA ILE A 176 -10.94 7.06 7.23
C ILE A 176 -11.03 7.77 8.59
N SER A 177 -10.14 7.43 9.52
CA SER A 177 -10.11 8.05 10.86
C SER A 177 -9.82 9.55 10.79
N LEU A 178 -8.88 9.99 9.95
CA LEU A 178 -8.51 11.40 9.80
C LEU A 178 -9.68 12.21 9.24
N VAL A 179 -10.33 11.71 8.19
CA VAL A 179 -11.49 12.39 7.59
C VAL A 179 -12.67 12.37 8.56
N GLU A 180 -12.96 11.25 9.22
CA GLU A 180 -14.03 11.18 10.23
C GLU A 180 -13.82 12.18 11.38
N GLU A 181 -12.58 12.32 11.86
CA GLU A 181 -12.22 13.25 12.93
C GLU A 181 -12.28 14.72 12.47
N ALA A 182 -11.85 15.02 11.24
CA ALA A 182 -11.92 16.38 10.67
C ALA A 182 -13.35 16.88 10.45
N PHE A 183 -14.30 15.96 10.22
CA PHE A 183 -15.70 16.29 9.95
C PHE A 183 -16.63 16.05 11.14
N LEU A 184 -16.11 15.52 12.25
CA LEU A 184 -16.88 15.34 13.49
C LEU A 184 -17.34 16.70 14.00
N SER A 185 -18.66 16.87 14.13
CA SER A 185 -19.23 18.16 14.52
C SER A 185 -19.56 18.24 16.01
N ALA A 186 -19.82 17.11 16.66
CA ALA A 186 -19.98 17.02 18.11
C ALA A 186 -19.78 15.59 18.62
N LYS A 187 -19.43 15.46 19.90
CA LYS A 187 -19.35 14.20 20.63
C LYS A 187 -19.95 14.34 22.03
N VAL A 188 -20.28 13.22 22.63
CA VAL A 188 -20.76 13.15 24.01
C VAL A 188 -19.80 12.30 24.82
N LYS A 189 -19.19 12.88 25.85
CA LYS A 189 -18.24 12.20 26.73
C LYS A 189 -18.92 11.78 28.02
N VAL A 190 -18.75 10.53 28.45
CA VAL A 190 -19.25 10.09 29.75
C VAL A 190 -18.33 10.63 30.83
N ILE A 191 -18.85 11.54 31.65
CA ILE A 191 -18.10 12.13 32.77
C ILE A 191 -18.37 11.38 34.08
N LYS A 192 -19.49 10.64 34.20
CA LYS A 192 -19.81 9.84 35.38
C LYS A 192 -20.67 8.63 35.03
N GLY A 193 -20.30 7.45 35.55
CA GLY A 193 -21.04 6.19 35.43
C GLY A 193 -20.22 5.03 34.85
N ARG A 194 -20.87 3.89 34.55
CA ARG A 194 -20.21 2.63 34.14
C ARG A 194 -19.29 2.75 32.91
N HIS A 195 -19.50 3.76 32.07
CA HIS A 195 -18.74 4.02 30.85
C HIS A 195 -17.84 5.27 30.94
N MET A 196 -17.43 5.70 32.14
CA MET A 196 -16.64 6.93 32.36
C MET A 196 -15.42 7.05 31.43
N GLY A 197 -15.19 8.25 30.89
CA GLY A 197 -14.13 8.56 29.93
C GLY A 197 -14.46 8.21 28.48
N ARG A 198 -15.46 7.35 28.24
CA ARG A 198 -15.87 6.96 26.89
C ARG A 198 -16.50 8.12 26.14
N GLU A 199 -16.07 8.32 24.90
CA GLU A 199 -16.62 9.33 24.00
C GLU A 199 -17.47 8.67 22.92
N PHE A 200 -18.64 9.26 22.67
CA PHE A 200 -19.58 8.82 21.65
C PHE A 200 -19.70 9.92 20.60
N PRO A 201 -19.19 9.72 19.38
CA PRO A 201 -19.37 10.68 18.30
C PRO A 201 -20.84 10.76 17.89
N LEU A 202 -21.34 11.97 17.62
CA LEU A 202 -22.71 12.18 17.14
C LEU A 202 -22.70 12.24 15.60
N LEU A 203 -22.97 11.09 14.98
CA LEU A 203 -22.78 10.87 13.54
C LEU A 203 -24.07 10.97 12.72
N LYS A 204 -25.23 11.06 13.37
CA LYS A 204 -26.55 11.11 12.72
C LYS A 204 -27.24 12.44 12.95
N ASP A 205 -28.25 12.73 12.14
CA ASP A 205 -29.17 13.86 12.41
C ASP A 205 -30.05 13.60 13.63
N GLU A 206 -30.27 12.33 13.99
CA GLU A 206 -30.95 11.92 15.21
C GLU A 206 -30.14 10.79 15.85
N ASN A 207 -29.59 11.04 17.04
CA ASN A 207 -28.79 10.07 17.79
C ASN A 207 -29.55 9.67 19.05
N VAL A 208 -29.78 8.38 19.23
CA VAL A 208 -30.52 7.84 20.37
C VAL A 208 -29.57 7.51 21.51
N ILE A 209 -29.91 7.95 22.73
CA ILE A 209 -29.23 7.61 23.98
C ILE A 209 -30.09 6.58 24.72
N GLY A 210 -29.52 5.45 25.11
CA GLY A 210 -30.30 4.39 25.75
C GLY A 210 -29.50 3.15 26.17
N ARG A 211 -30.15 2.20 26.85
CA ARG A 211 -29.58 0.91 27.25
C ARG A 211 -29.54 -0.11 26.13
N ASP A 212 -30.36 0.06 25.09
CA ASP A 212 -30.41 -0.85 23.95
C ASP A 212 -29.07 -0.82 23.20
N ASP A 213 -28.59 -1.98 22.76
CA ASP A 213 -27.40 -2.14 21.91
C ASP A 213 -27.56 -1.43 20.55
N ARG A 214 -28.79 -1.11 20.15
CA ARG A 214 -29.12 -0.33 18.95
C ARG A 214 -29.03 1.19 19.15
N SER A 215 -28.86 1.66 20.38
CA SER A 215 -28.71 3.09 20.69
C SER A 215 -27.34 3.60 20.23
N ASP A 216 -27.29 4.82 19.71
CA ASP A 216 -26.05 5.46 19.25
C ASP A 216 -25.11 5.79 20.42
N VAL A 217 -25.68 6.26 21.52
CA VAL A 217 -25.01 6.39 22.81
C VAL A 217 -25.53 5.26 23.70
N CYS A 218 -24.93 4.08 23.55
CA CYS A 218 -25.31 2.89 24.31
C CYS A 218 -24.73 2.95 25.74
N LEU A 219 -25.62 3.10 26.72
CA LEU A 219 -25.34 3.17 28.14
C LEU A 219 -25.73 1.86 28.83
N SER A 220 -25.23 0.73 28.32
CA SER A 220 -25.59 -0.60 28.80
C SER A 220 -25.29 -0.76 30.30
N GLY A 221 -26.27 -1.29 31.04
CA GLY A 221 -26.18 -1.52 32.48
C GLY A 221 -26.21 -0.26 33.36
N ALA A 222 -26.53 0.91 32.80
CA ALA A 222 -26.80 2.12 33.57
C ALA A 222 -28.19 2.07 34.23
N GLU A 223 -28.24 2.30 35.54
CA GLU A 223 -29.51 2.35 36.28
C GLU A 223 -30.28 3.62 35.97
N GLY A 224 -31.61 3.52 35.89
CA GLY A 224 -32.49 4.64 35.54
C GLY A 224 -32.48 5.05 34.06
N VAL A 225 -31.76 4.34 33.20
CA VAL A 225 -31.75 4.60 31.74
C VAL A 225 -32.76 3.69 31.06
N ALA A 226 -33.52 4.17 30.08
CA ALA A 226 -34.50 3.35 29.34
C ALA A 226 -33.83 2.64 28.14
N MET A 227 -34.52 1.72 27.47
CA MET A 227 -33.97 1.05 26.26
C MET A 227 -33.61 2.08 25.18
N ALA A 228 -34.52 2.99 24.89
CA ALA A 228 -34.24 4.30 24.28
C ALA A 228 -34.72 5.36 25.28
N HIS A 229 -33.85 6.30 25.67
CA HIS A 229 -34.13 7.25 26.76
C HIS A 229 -34.25 8.70 26.27
N ALA A 230 -33.32 9.14 25.42
CA ALA A 230 -33.29 10.49 24.88
C ALA A 230 -32.83 10.49 23.42
N LYS A 231 -33.13 11.57 22.70
CA LYS A 231 -32.69 11.79 21.32
C LYS A 231 -31.96 13.13 21.23
N ILE A 232 -30.74 13.11 20.71
CA ILE A 232 -30.03 14.31 20.28
C ILE A 232 -30.31 14.51 18.79
N ARG A 233 -31.04 15.57 18.45
CA ARG A 233 -31.29 15.99 17.06
C ARG A 233 -30.30 17.07 16.63
N ARG A 234 -29.88 16.99 15.37
CA ARG A 234 -29.06 18.02 14.71
C ARG A 234 -29.86 18.64 13.57
N LYS A 235 -30.06 19.96 13.60
CA LYS A 235 -30.69 20.74 12.53
C LYS A 235 -29.85 21.96 12.22
N SER A 236 -29.43 22.12 10.96
CA SER A 236 -28.62 23.25 10.48
C SER A 236 -27.37 23.51 11.35
N GLY A 237 -26.64 22.45 11.73
CA GLY A 237 -25.44 22.54 12.56
C GLY A 237 -25.67 22.85 14.04
N ARG A 238 -26.93 22.94 14.49
CA ARG A 238 -27.30 23.13 15.90
C ARG A 238 -27.83 21.82 16.48
N TYR A 239 -27.45 21.53 17.71
CA TYR A 239 -27.86 20.33 18.44
C TYR A 239 -28.96 20.68 19.44
N SER A 240 -29.95 19.81 19.57
CA SER A 240 -30.96 19.86 20.61
C SER A 240 -31.19 18.46 21.17
N ILE A 241 -31.61 18.36 22.42
CA ILE A 241 -31.95 17.10 23.08
C ILE A 241 -33.40 17.13 23.53
N GLU A 242 -34.08 16.00 23.36
CA GLU A 242 -35.44 15.76 23.84
C GLU A 242 -35.56 14.34 24.42
N PRO A 243 -36.45 14.07 25.38
CA PRO A 243 -36.77 12.73 25.83
C PRO A 243 -37.42 11.92 24.69
N ASP A 244 -37.12 10.63 24.64
CA ASP A 244 -37.59 9.77 23.54
C ASP A 244 -39.10 9.47 23.58
N GLU A 245 -39.70 9.43 24.79
CA GLU A 245 -41.13 9.21 25.02
C GLU A 245 -41.64 10.04 26.21
N LYS A 246 -42.97 10.24 26.28
CA LYS A 246 -43.64 10.91 27.41
C LYS A 246 -43.40 10.14 28.71
N GLY A 247 -42.90 10.82 29.74
CA GLY A 247 -42.60 10.24 31.07
C GLY A 247 -41.12 9.97 31.35
N LYS A 248 -40.23 10.11 30.35
CA LYS A 248 -38.77 10.00 30.55
C LYS A 248 -38.20 11.36 30.93
N VAL A 249 -37.32 11.40 31.94
CA VAL A 249 -36.76 12.65 32.47
C VAL A 249 -35.28 12.76 32.08
N VAL A 250 -34.96 13.80 31.32
CA VAL A 250 -33.60 14.17 30.93
C VAL A 250 -33.27 15.49 31.60
N TYR A 251 -32.05 15.62 32.13
CA TYR A 251 -31.57 16.90 32.66
C TYR A 251 -30.45 17.44 31.78
N VAL A 252 -30.45 18.75 31.54
CA VAL A 252 -29.32 19.48 30.96
C VAL A 252 -28.95 20.59 31.95
N ASN A 253 -27.70 20.60 32.41
CA ASN A 253 -27.20 21.52 33.43
C ASN A 253 -28.12 21.58 34.67
N GLN A 254 -28.56 20.40 35.13
CA GLN A 254 -29.45 20.18 36.29
C GLN A 254 -30.93 20.57 36.10
N THR A 255 -31.33 21.09 34.94
CA THR A 255 -32.72 21.45 34.65
C THR A 255 -33.43 20.34 33.87
N VAL A 256 -34.67 19.99 34.25
CA VAL A 256 -35.51 19.04 33.49
C VAL A 256 -35.92 19.68 32.17
N ILE A 257 -35.72 18.96 31.06
CA ILE A 257 -36.01 19.48 29.72
C ILE A 257 -37.10 18.67 29.02
N SER A 258 -37.90 19.36 28.19
CA SER A 258 -38.78 18.74 27.19
C SER A 258 -38.14 18.76 25.81
N ASN A 259 -37.53 19.88 25.43
CA ASN A 259 -36.63 20.04 24.30
C ASN A 259 -35.72 21.24 24.56
N THR A 260 -34.41 21.09 24.45
CA THR A 260 -33.47 22.18 24.73
C THR A 260 -32.27 22.11 23.78
N ARG A 261 -31.78 23.27 23.37
CA ARG A 261 -30.56 23.39 22.55
C ARG A 261 -29.33 23.07 23.39
N LEU A 262 -28.42 22.28 22.83
CA LEU A 262 -27.13 21.94 23.43
C LEU A 262 -26.02 22.87 22.94
N ASN A 263 -25.22 23.36 23.88
CA ASN A 263 -24.00 24.13 23.69
C ASN A 263 -22.78 23.34 24.19
N ASP A 264 -21.61 23.65 23.64
CA ASP A 264 -20.34 23.04 24.07
C ASP A 264 -20.15 23.18 25.59
N GLY A 265 -19.83 22.06 26.26
CA GLY A 265 -19.69 21.97 27.71
C GLY A 265 -20.97 21.60 28.47
N ASP A 266 -22.14 21.53 27.83
CA ASP A 266 -23.38 21.18 28.50
C ASP A 266 -23.36 19.78 29.12
N VAL A 267 -23.78 19.67 30.38
CA VAL A 267 -23.84 18.40 31.10
C VAL A 267 -25.24 17.81 31.01
N ILE A 268 -25.35 16.66 30.35
CA ILE A 268 -26.58 15.90 30.17
C ILE A 268 -26.63 14.77 31.21
N ARG A 269 -27.69 14.72 32.04
CA ARG A 269 -27.98 13.59 32.94
C ARG A 269 -29.07 12.70 32.36
N VAL A 270 -28.76 11.42 32.21
CA VAL A 270 -29.69 10.38 31.78
C VAL A 270 -29.61 9.23 32.79
N GLY A 271 -30.66 9.07 33.60
CA GLY A 271 -30.65 8.16 34.74
C GLY A 271 -29.50 8.46 35.71
N SER A 272 -28.68 7.45 35.98
CA SER A 272 -27.47 7.53 36.83
C SER A 272 -26.21 8.05 36.11
N ILE A 273 -26.28 8.31 34.80
CA ILE A 273 -25.12 8.67 33.98
C ILE A 273 -25.07 10.18 33.74
N LEU A 274 -23.87 10.76 33.87
CA LEU A 274 -23.59 12.12 33.43
C LEU A 274 -22.74 12.07 32.16
N LEU A 275 -23.16 12.86 31.19
CA LEU A 275 -22.57 13.02 29.88
C LEU A 275 -22.23 14.50 29.70
N MET A 276 -21.13 14.82 29.04
CA MET A 276 -20.79 16.18 28.62
C MET A 276 -20.90 16.24 27.11
N PHE A 277 -21.63 17.24 26.60
CA PHE A 277 -21.72 17.53 25.19
C PHE A 277 -20.54 18.41 24.79
N ASN A 278 -19.80 17.99 23.77
CA ASN A 278 -18.65 18.71 23.25
C ASN A 278 -18.91 19.03 21.77
N ALA A 279 -19.06 20.31 21.42
CA ALA A 279 -19.12 20.75 20.03
C ALA A 279 -17.70 20.96 19.52
N VAL A 280 -17.32 20.21 18.48
CA VAL A 280 -15.99 20.35 17.88
C VAL A 280 -16.04 21.53 16.90
N ARG A 281 -15.28 22.59 17.16
CA ARG A 281 -15.14 23.70 16.21
C ARG A 281 -14.44 23.18 14.96
N LYS A 282 -15.06 23.38 13.79
CA LYS A 282 -14.47 23.05 12.48
C LYS A 282 -13.25 23.93 12.22
N THR A 283 -12.07 23.53 12.67
CA THR A 283 -10.82 24.09 12.15
C THR A 283 -10.46 23.37 10.86
N ALA A 284 -10.60 24.05 9.72
CA ALA A 284 -10.35 23.54 8.37
C ALA A 284 -8.86 23.30 8.05
N ALA A 285 -8.07 22.80 9.00
CA ALA A 285 -6.61 22.81 8.92
C ALA A 285 -5.95 21.44 8.68
N ALA A 286 -6.69 20.40 8.29
CA ALA A 286 -6.14 19.03 8.15
C ALA A 286 -6.18 18.48 6.71
N ALA A 287 -5.91 19.32 5.70
CA ALA A 287 -5.80 18.89 4.30
C ALA A 287 -4.53 19.38 3.57
N LEU A 288 -3.62 20.09 4.25
CA LEU A 288 -2.46 20.72 3.62
C LEU A 288 -1.13 20.19 4.18
N PHE A 289 -0.87 18.88 4.04
CA PHE A 289 0.44 18.32 4.40
C PHE A 289 0.94 17.21 3.44
N VAL A 290 0.41 17.16 2.22
CA VAL A 290 0.82 16.17 1.19
C VAL A 290 1.47 16.84 -0.03
N LEU A 291 1.67 18.16 -0.01
CA LEU A 291 2.19 18.91 -1.16
C LEU A 291 3.49 19.68 -0.84
N LEU A 292 4.43 19.05 -0.14
CA LEU A 292 5.72 19.66 0.20
C LEU A 292 6.87 18.64 0.27
N LEU A 293 6.94 17.72 -0.71
CA LEU A 293 8.08 16.80 -0.87
C LEU A 293 8.51 16.58 -2.33
N LEU A 294 8.32 17.58 -3.20
CA LEU A 294 8.91 17.55 -4.54
C LEU A 294 9.46 18.94 -4.91
N SER A 295 10.65 19.25 -4.44
CA SER A 295 11.55 20.19 -5.14
C SER A 295 13.00 20.00 -4.70
N GLY A 296 13.89 20.04 -5.70
CA GLY A 296 15.35 19.96 -5.59
C GLY A 296 15.84 18.64 -6.18
N HIS A 297 16.51 18.58 -7.34
CA HIS A 297 17.71 19.36 -7.65
C HIS A 297 17.86 19.61 -9.17
N ARG A 298 18.67 20.62 -9.50
CA ARG A 298 19.17 20.96 -10.84
C ARG A 298 20.71 20.91 -10.86
N ALA A 299 21.23 20.77 -12.08
CA ALA A 299 22.56 21.14 -12.60
C ALA A 299 23.67 20.04 -12.48
N VAL A 300 24.68 19.86 -13.36
CA VAL A 300 25.37 20.67 -14.40
C VAL A 300 26.00 19.71 -15.46
N HIS A 301 26.38 20.21 -16.65
CA HIS A 301 27.16 19.56 -17.74
C HIS A 301 28.70 19.48 -17.51
N ALA A 302 29.37 18.42 -18.01
CA ALA A 302 30.40 18.42 -19.09
C ALA A 302 31.39 17.21 -19.02
N ASP A 303 31.52 16.50 -20.17
CA ASP A 303 32.56 15.56 -20.71
C ASP A 303 33.11 14.38 -19.87
N GLU A 304 33.36 13.17 -20.38
CA GLU A 304 33.31 12.58 -21.74
C GLU A 304 33.30 11.05 -21.58
N LEU A 305 32.22 10.36 -22.00
CA LEU A 305 32.08 8.91 -22.29
C LEU A 305 30.58 8.72 -22.62
N GLN A 306 30.23 7.99 -23.68
CA GLN A 306 28.84 7.69 -24.01
C GLN A 306 28.51 6.25 -23.62
N MET A 307 27.49 6.06 -22.79
CA MET A 307 27.03 4.73 -22.36
C MET A 307 25.54 4.53 -22.66
N GLN A 308 25.21 3.39 -23.26
CA GLN A 308 23.83 3.05 -23.64
C GLN A 308 23.56 1.55 -23.53
N ILE A 309 22.43 1.18 -22.92
CA ILE A 309 21.92 -0.21 -22.97
C ILE A 309 21.26 -0.44 -24.34
N THR A 310 21.82 -1.34 -25.15
CA THR A 310 21.42 -1.52 -26.56
C THR A 310 20.39 -2.62 -26.76
N GLN A 311 20.41 -3.69 -25.97
CA GLN A 311 19.38 -4.73 -25.99
C GLN A 311 19.40 -5.63 -24.74
N PHE A 312 18.37 -6.46 -24.64
CA PHE A 312 18.26 -7.54 -23.65
C PHE A 312 18.08 -8.88 -24.37
N ASP A 313 18.74 -9.91 -23.86
CA ASP A 313 18.49 -11.30 -24.23
C ASP A 313 17.92 -12.04 -23.01
N LEU A 314 16.69 -12.51 -23.19
CA LEU A 314 15.85 -13.15 -22.17
C LEU A 314 15.62 -14.64 -22.51
N SER A 315 16.35 -15.20 -23.48
CA SER A 315 16.19 -16.59 -23.92
C SER A 315 16.50 -17.61 -22.82
N ALA A 316 17.34 -17.24 -21.84
CA ALA A 316 17.73 -18.06 -20.70
C ALA A 316 17.11 -17.62 -19.36
N PHE A 317 15.97 -16.91 -19.41
CA PHE A 317 15.28 -16.40 -18.21
C PHE A 317 15.12 -17.46 -17.10
N PRO A 318 15.45 -17.19 -15.81
CA PRO A 318 15.64 -15.89 -15.16
C PRO A 318 17.05 -15.29 -15.29
N GLU A 319 17.94 -15.93 -16.03
CA GLU A 319 19.22 -15.30 -16.36
C GLU A 319 19.00 -14.27 -17.47
N VAL A 320 19.40 -13.03 -17.22
CA VAL A 320 19.26 -11.91 -18.15
C VAL A 320 20.63 -11.48 -18.64
N LYS A 321 20.76 -11.34 -19.96
CA LYS A 321 21.93 -10.73 -20.58
C LYS A 321 21.57 -9.34 -21.06
N THR A 322 22.24 -8.34 -20.49
CA THR A 322 22.17 -6.94 -20.90
C THR A 322 23.37 -6.61 -21.79
N TYR A 323 23.11 -5.99 -22.94
CA TYR A 323 24.17 -5.50 -23.83
C TYR A 323 24.33 -4.01 -23.62
N VAL A 324 25.56 -3.58 -23.35
CA VAL A 324 25.90 -2.18 -23.06
C VAL A 324 27.00 -1.72 -24.01
N SER A 325 26.70 -0.68 -24.78
CA SER A 325 27.69 0.03 -25.59
C SER A 325 28.33 1.13 -24.75
N ILE A 326 29.66 1.15 -24.68
CA ILE A 326 30.45 2.19 -24.01
C ILE A 326 31.47 2.72 -25.01
N MET A 327 31.35 4.00 -25.35
CA MET A 327 32.14 4.66 -26.39
C MET A 327 32.86 5.88 -25.86
N ASP A 328 34.03 6.16 -26.44
CA ASP A 328 34.72 7.42 -26.29
C ASP A 328 34.07 8.53 -27.15
N LYS A 329 34.61 9.75 -27.05
CA LYS A 329 34.22 10.90 -27.86
C LYS A 329 34.33 10.71 -29.37
N ASN A 330 35.16 9.78 -29.81
CA ASN A 330 35.40 9.47 -31.20
C ASN A 330 34.53 8.31 -31.69
N ASN A 331 33.49 7.93 -30.93
CA ASN A 331 32.63 6.77 -31.17
C ASN A 331 33.39 5.43 -31.25
N ARG A 332 34.54 5.32 -30.57
CA ARG A 332 35.32 4.07 -30.49
C ARG A 332 34.92 3.31 -29.23
N PRO A 333 34.70 1.98 -29.31
CA PRO A 333 34.43 1.15 -28.14
C PRO A 333 35.59 1.22 -27.14
N VAL A 334 35.29 1.30 -25.84
CA VAL A 334 36.30 1.38 -24.76
C VAL A 334 36.55 -0.01 -24.17
N PRO A 335 37.66 -0.71 -24.50
CA PRO A 335 37.93 -2.06 -24.05
C PRO A 335 38.45 -2.14 -22.60
N GLY A 336 38.36 -3.33 -22.01
CA GLY A 336 39.07 -3.66 -20.78
C GLY A 336 38.46 -3.15 -19.47
N LEU A 337 37.18 -2.77 -19.46
CA LEU A 337 36.49 -2.35 -18.24
C LEU A 337 36.27 -3.55 -17.30
N ASP A 338 36.58 -3.34 -16.01
CA ASP A 338 36.41 -4.35 -14.96
C ASP A 338 34.98 -4.30 -14.40
N LYS A 339 34.38 -5.45 -14.09
CA LYS A 339 33.05 -5.49 -13.46
C LYS A 339 32.95 -4.70 -12.15
N ARG A 340 34.05 -4.50 -11.43
CA ARG A 340 34.12 -3.77 -10.15
C ARG A 340 33.92 -2.26 -10.27
N ILE A 341 33.99 -1.71 -11.48
CA ILE A 341 33.71 -0.28 -11.73
C ILE A 341 32.28 -0.03 -12.20
N LEU A 342 31.47 -1.08 -12.38
CA LEU A 342 30.07 -0.99 -12.75
C LEU A 342 29.19 -1.41 -11.57
N SER A 343 28.14 -0.63 -11.32
CA SER A 343 27.01 -1.04 -10.51
C SER A 343 25.80 -1.23 -11.41
N LEU A 344 25.22 -2.43 -11.34
CA LEU A 344 23.96 -2.76 -11.98
C LEU A 344 22.85 -2.66 -10.94
N ARG A 345 21.76 -1.99 -11.29
CA ARG A 345 20.53 -2.00 -10.50
C ARG A 345 19.36 -2.42 -11.38
N GLU A 346 18.46 -3.22 -10.84
CA GLU A 346 17.17 -3.52 -11.46
C GLU A 346 16.06 -3.01 -10.53
N ASN A 347 15.15 -2.20 -11.07
CA ASN A 347 14.09 -1.52 -10.33
C ASN A 347 14.63 -0.74 -9.11
N GLY A 348 15.83 -0.14 -9.27
CA GLY A 348 16.53 0.59 -8.21
C GLY A 348 17.28 -0.27 -7.19
N GLN A 349 17.05 -1.58 -7.18
CA GLN A 349 17.74 -2.54 -6.29
C GLN A 349 19.06 -3.01 -6.89
N PRO A 350 20.14 -3.15 -6.09
CA PRO A 350 21.40 -3.68 -6.58
C PRO A 350 21.24 -5.11 -7.14
N ALA A 351 21.71 -5.34 -8.37
CA ALA A 351 21.74 -6.66 -8.99
C ALA A 351 23.18 -7.14 -9.12
N ALA A 352 23.46 -8.36 -8.63
CA ALA A 352 24.82 -8.91 -8.67
C ALA A 352 25.21 -9.31 -10.10
N ILE A 353 26.29 -8.71 -10.61
CA ILE A 353 26.87 -9.07 -11.90
C ILE A 353 27.56 -10.43 -11.78
N LYS A 354 26.96 -11.48 -12.37
CA LYS A 354 27.56 -12.82 -12.44
C LYS A 354 28.79 -12.81 -13.33
N GLU A 355 28.59 -12.32 -14.55
CA GLU A 355 29.59 -12.30 -15.60
C GLU A 355 29.52 -10.95 -16.32
N MET A 356 30.68 -10.41 -16.68
CA MET A 356 30.79 -9.29 -17.59
C MET A 356 31.91 -9.61 -18.57
N ARG A 357 31.61 -9.54 -19.86
CA ARG A 357 32.58 -9.73 -20.94
C ARG A 357 32.35 -8.76 -22.07
N MET A 358 33.41 -8.27 -22.67
CA MET A 358 33.32 -7.54 -23.94
C MET A 358 33.29 -8.52 -25.09
N GLY A 359 32.37 -8.34 -26.03
CA GLY A 359 32.42 -9.09 -27.28
C GLY A 359 33.74 -8.79 -28.01
N GLY A 360 34.53 -9.83 -28.30
CA GLY A 360 35.80 -9.71 -29.03
C GLY A 360 37.08 -9.78 -28.18
N ALA A 361 37.03 -9.58 -26.87
CA ALA A 361 38.21 -9.64 -26.00
C ALA A 361 38.34 -11.02 -25.30
N ARG A 362 39.11 -11.93 -25.91
CA ARG A 362 39.52 -13.27 -25.40
C ARG A 362 38.39 -14.15 -24.87
N GLY A 363 37.73 -14.91 -25.75
CA GLY A 363 36.75 -15.96 -25.43
C GLY A 363 35.99 -16.46 -26.66
N LYS A 364 35.16 -17.51 -26.50
CA LYS A 364 34.24 -18.02 -27.54
C LYS A 364 33.19 -16.94 -27.82
N ARG A 365 33.26 -16.31 -29.00
CA ARG A 365 32.44 -15.14 -29.36
C ARG A 365 30.96 -15.55 -29.51
N GLU A 366 30.04 -14.71 -29.01
CA GLU A 366 28.60 -14.89 -29.26
C GLU A 366 28.30 -14.51 -30.72
N ALA A 367 27.61 -15.41 -31.42
CA ALA A 367 27.18 -15.21 -32.80
C ALA A 367 26.19 -14.05 -32.94
N LEU A 368 26.35 -13.25 -33.99
CA LEU A 368 25.40 -12.19 -34.36
C LEU A 368 24.26 -12.76 -35.19
N SER A 369 23.02 -12.35 -34.88
CA SER A 369 21.85 -12.60 -35.73
C SER A 369 21.33 -11.27 -36.29
N LEU A 370 21.50 -11.07 -37.60
CA LEU A 370 21.23 -9.80 -38.27
C LEU A 370 20.03 -9.88 -39.20
N ALA A 371 19.24 -8.81 -39.27
CA ALA A 371 18.26 -8.61 -40.33
C ALA A 371 18.74 -7.43 -41.18
N LEU A 372 19.20 -7.72 -42.39
CA LEU A 372 19.66 -6.73 -43.35
C LEU A 372 18.44 -6.26 -44.14
N VAL A 373 18.00 -5.03 -43.91
CA VAL A 373 16.79 -4.45 -44.49
C VAL A 373 17.19 -3.38 -45.49
N LEU A 374 17.02 -3.67 -46.77
CA LEU A 374 17.49 -2.81 -47.86
C LEU A 374 16.33 -2.18 -48.63
N ASP A 375 16.35 -0.86 -48.73
CA ASP A 375 15.45 -0.11 -49.59
C ASP A 375 15.77 -0.38 -51.06
N LYS A 376 14.78 -0.89 -51.81
CA LYS A 376 14.85 -1.09 -53.26
C LYS A 376 13.86 -0.21 -54.01
N SER A 377 13.42 0.91 -53.44
CA SER A 377 12.52 1.86 -54.11
C SER A 377 13.15 2.51 -55.35
N GLY A 378 12.32 3.14 -56.17
CA GLY A 378 12.79 3.81 -57.40
C GLY A 378 13.84 4.90 -57.17
N SER A 379 13.84 5.55 -56.01
CA SER A 379 14.83 6.58 -55.66
C SER A 379 16.23 6.05 -55.35
N MET A 380 16.35 4.73 -55.19
CA MET A 380 17.63 4.03 -55.03
C MET A 380 18.29 3.67 -56.37
N GLN A 381 17.65 3.93 -57.53
CA GLN A 381 18.24 3.63 -58.84
C GLN A 381 19.61 4.31 -59.07
N GLY A 382 20.37 3.76 -60.01
CA GLY A 382 21.69 4.28 -60.37
C GLY A 382 22.76 3.96 -59.32
N ASN A 383 23.57 4.97 -58.96
CA ASN A 383 24.76 4.76 -58.14
C ASN A 383 24.41 4.37 -56.69
N LYS A 384 23.35 4.91 -56.09
CA LYS A 384 22.91 4.55 -54.73
C LYS A 384 22.75 3.03 -54.53
N MET A 385 22.02 2.35 -55.41
CA MET A 385 21.87 0.88 -55.35
C MET A 385 23.19 0.16 -55.58
N LYS A 386 24.01 0.62 -56.53
CA LYS A 386 25.34 0.03 -56.78
C LYS A 386 26.19 0.04 -55.50
N GLN A 387 26.27 1.20 -54.83
CA GLN A 387 27.09 1.36 -53.63
C GLN A 387 26.50 0.70 -52.39
N ALA A 388 25.17 0.69 -52.28
CA ALA A 388 24.45 -0.09 -51.27
C ALA A 388 24.81 -1.58 -51.36
N ARG A 389 24.77 -2.16 -52.56
CA ARG A 389 25.17 -3.56 -52.79
C ARG A 389 26.64 -3.77 -52.45
N GLU A 390 27.56 -2.97 -52.99
CA GLU A 390 28.99 -3.12 -52.74
C GLU A 390 29.33 -3.05 -51.24
N SER A 391 28.73 -2.11 -50.51
CA SER A 391 28.94 -1.95 -49.06
C SER A 391 28.36 -3.13 -48.27
N LEU A 392 27.18 -3.61 -48.65
CA LEU A 392 26.55 -4.77 -48.01
C LEU A 392 27.33 -6.06 -48.28
N LEU A 393 27.87 -6.24 -49.48
CA LEU A 393 28.75 -7.37 -49.83
C LEU A 393 30.04 -7.37 -49.00
N ARG A 394 30.63 -6.19 -48.75
CA ARG A 394 31.77 -6.04 -47.83
C ARG A 394 31.37 -6.41 -46.41
N PHE A 395 30.24 -5.91 -45.93
CA PHE A 395 29.72 -6.23 -44.60
C PHE A 395 29.47 -7.74 -44.41
N ILE A 396 28.82 -8.41 -45.37
CA ILE A 396 28.60 -9.87 -45.35
C ILE A 396 29.94 -10.62 -45.32
N SER A 397 30.96 -10.11 -46.00
CA SER A 397 32.29 -10.73 -45.98
C SER A 397 32.95 -10.66 -44.59
N LEU A 398 32.64 -9.62 -43.80
CA LEU A 398 33.10 -9.44 -42.41
C LEU A 398 32.37 -10.31 -41.37
N MET A 399 31.32 -11.04 -41.75
CA MET A 399 30.65 -11.97 -40.84
C MET A 399 31.63 -13.06 -40.38
N GLU A 400 31.56 -13.44 -39.11
CA GLU A 400 32.40 -14.49 -38.51
C GLU A 400 31.66 -15.85 -38.53
N PRO A 401 32.36 -16.98 -38.34
CA PRO A 401 31.70 -18.28 -38.21
C PRO A 401 30.65 -18.27 -37.09
N GLY A 402 29.44 -18.74 -37.40
CA GLY A 402 28.27 -18.71 -36.51
C GLY A 402 27.39 -17.47 -36.65
N ASP A 403 27.87 -16.38 -37.26
CA ASP A 403 27.02 -15.24 -37.57
C ASP A 403 25.95 -15.62 -38.60
N ARG A 404 24.72 -15.19 -38.35
CA ARG A 404 23.57 -15.39 -39.23
C ARG A 404 23.03 -14.07 -39.70
N ALA A 405 22.58 -14.01 -40.96
CA ALA A 405 21.85 -12.87 -41.47
C ALA A 405 20.65 -13.29 -42.31
N SER A 406 19.55 -12.54 -42.21
CA SER A 406 18.46 -12.54 -43.17
C SER A 406 18.57 -11.31 -44.08
N LEU A 407 18.01 -11.41 -45.28
CA LEU A 407 17.93 -10.29 -46.23
C LEU A 407 16.46 -9.99 -46.51
N LEU A 408 16.05 -8.78 -46.14
CA LEU A 408 14.75 -8.22 -46.50
C LEU A 408 14.98 -7.06 -47.47
N ALA A 409 14.16 -7.00 -48.52
CA ALA A 409 14.15 -5.88 -49.44
C ALA A 409 12.75 -5.31 -49.54
N PHE A 410 12.62 -3.99 -49.55
CA PHE A 410 11.30 -3.35 -49.54
C PHE A 410 11.16 -2.29 -50.62
N SER A 411 9.96 -2.22 -51.20
CA SER A 411 9.49 -1.07 -51.97
C SER A 411 8.05 -0.76 -51.57
N ASP A 412 7.05 -1.11 -52.39
CA ASP A 412 5.62 -1.01 -52.05
C ASP A 412 5.20 -2.01 -50.97
N GLN A 413 5.90 -3.15 -50.97
CA GLN A 413 5.74 -4.24 -50.01
C GLN A 413 7.14 -4.70 -49.56
N VAL A 414 7.16 -5.42 -48.44
CA VAL A 414 8.37 -5.99 -47.87
C VAL A 414 8.49 -7.44 -48.34
N ALA A 415 9.60 -7.76 -48.99
CA ALA A 415 9.95 -9.11 -49.42
C ALA A 415 11.01 -9.70 -48.48
N ASN A 416 10.75 -10.88 -47.93
CA ASN A 416 11.76 -11.68 -47.25
C ASN A 416 12.57 -12.45 -48.31
N VAL A 417 13.65 -11.84 -48.79
CA VAL A 417 14.44 -12.34 -49.93
C VAL A 417 15.23 -13.58 -49.54
N LEU A 418 15.76 -13.59 -48.31
CA LEU A 418 16.45 -14.74 -47.77
C LEU A 418 16.20 -14.85 -46.26
N PRO A 419 15.70 -16.00 -45.76
CA PRO A 419 15.56 -16.23 -44.34
C PRO A 419 16.93 -16.27 -43.65
N LEU A 420 16.91 -16.23 -42.31
CA LEU A 420 18.12 -16.21 -41.48
C LEU A 420 19.03 -17.41 -41.80
N THR A 421 20.26 -17.14 -42.26
CA THR A 421 21.23 -18.15 -42.71
C THR A 421 22.67 -17.79 -42.35
N GLU A 422 23.55 -18.78 -42.25
CA GLU A 422 25.02 -18.61 -42.14
C GLU A 422 25.69 -18.52 -43.52
N GLY A 423 24.95 -18.85 -44.60
CA GLY A 423 25.46 -18.93 -45.96
C GLY A 423 25.79 -17.57 -46.59
N LYS A 424 27.05 -17.14 -46.46
CA LYS A 424 27.54 -15.87 -47.04
C LYS A 424 27.32 -15.76 -48.55
N ASP A 425 27.53 -16.85 -49.30
CA ASP A 425 27.42 -16.81 -50.76
C ASP A 425 25.97 -16.67 -51.23
N SER A 426 25.03 -17.31 -50.53
CA SER A 426 23.59 -17.13 -50.76
C SER A 426 23.19 -15.68 -50.50
N LEU A 427 23.63 -15.08 -49.39
CA LEU A 427 23.39 -13.66 -49.09
C LEU A 427 23.95 -12.74 -50.18
N LYS A 428 25.20 -12.96 -50.61
CA LYS A 428 25.85 -12.15 -51.66
C LYS A 428 25.10 -12.25 -53.00
N THR A 429 24.69 -13.46 -53.39
CA THR A 429 23.93 -13.70 -54.61
C THR A 429 22.57 -13.00 -54.56
N SER A 430 21.86 -13.11 -53.44
CA SER A 430 20.57 -12.45 -53.23
C SER A 430 20.68 -10.92 -53.27
N VAL A 431 21.74 -10.33 -52.71
CA VAL A 431 21.99 -8.87 -52.76
C VAL A 431 22.20 -8.38 -54.21
N LEU A 432 22.97 -9.14 -55.01
CA LEU A 432 23.24 -8.79 -56.40
C LEU A 432 21.99 -8.83 -57.29
N ALA A 433 21.01 -9.68 -56.96
CA ALA A 433 19.78 -9.88 -57.72
C ALA A 433 18.70 -8.80 -57.49
N LEU A 434 18.88 -7.88 -56.53
CA LEU A 434 17.83 -6.91 -56.15
C LEU A 434 17.62 -5.83 -57.20
N VAL A 435 16.46 -5.76 -57.83
CA VAL A 435 16.15 -4.70 -58.82
C VAL A 435 15.40 -3.54 -58.16
N PRO A 436 15.89 -2.28 -58.29
CA PRO A 436 15.21 -1.11 -57.74
C PRO A 436 13.93 -0.74 -58.51
N GLY A 437 12.87 -0.37 -57.80
CA GLY A 437 11.58 0.07 -58.34
C GLY A 437 10.48 0.15 -57.27
N GLY A 438 9.40 0.88 -57.56
CA GLY A 438 8.26 1.06 -56.65
C GLY A 438 8.44 2.17 -55.61
N HIS A 439 7.54 2.22 -54.63
CA HIS A 439 7.53 3.19 -53.51
C HIS A 439 8.30 2.67 -52.27
N THR A 440 8.04 3.21 -51.07
CA THR A 440 8.89 3.02 -49.87
C THR A 440 8.06 2.72 -48.61
N ALA A 441 7.91 1.43 -48.28
CA ALA A 441 7.24 0.89 -47.08
C ALA A 441 8.22 0.63 -45.92
N LEU A 442 8.94 1.67 -45.50
CA LEU A 442 10.05 1.59 -44.53
C LEU A 442 9.64 0.99 -43.16
N TYR A 443 8.52 1.44 -42.59
CA TYR A 443 8.14 1.06 -41.23
C TYR A 443 7.69 -0.41 -41.15
N ASP A 444 6.99 -0.90 -42.17
CA ASP A 444 6.67 -2.33 -42.30
C ASP A 444 7.94 -3.17 -42.41
N ALA A 445 8.95 -2.67 -43.15
CA ALA A 445 10.21 -3.38 -43.33
C ALA A 445 11.00 -3.52 -42.03
N ILE A 446 10.99 -2.47 -41.20
CA ILE A 446 11.56 -2.51 -39.85
C ILE A 446 10.81 -3.52 -38.98
N ALA A 447 9.48 -3.46 -38.95
CA ALA A 447 8.66 -4.37 -38.16
C ALA A 447 8.88 -5.84 -38.55
N GLN A 448 8.98 -6.15 -39.84
CA GLN A 448 9.24 -7.51 -40.32
C GLN A 448 10.69 -7.96 -40.06
N GLY A 449 11.66 -7.05 -40.16
CA GLY A 449 13.05 -7.31 -39.78
C GLY A 449 13.18 -7.66 -38.31
N VAL A 450 12.46 -6.94 -37.44
CA VAL A 450 12.36 -7.24 -36.00
C VAL A 450 11.70 -8.59 -35.76
N GLU A 451 10.57 -8.88 -36.41
CA GLU A 451 9.85 -10.16 -36.23
C GLU A 451 10.73 -11.35 -36.64
N THR A 452 11.58 -11.19 -37.65
CA THR A 452 12.55 -12.22 -38.08
C THR A 452 13.56 -12.58 -36.99
N LEU A 453 13.89 -11.64 -36.10
CA LEU A 453 14.88 -11.82 -35.02
C LEU A 453 14.24 -12.07 -33.65
N LYS A 454 12.91 -12.05 -33.57
CA LYS A 454 12.20 -12.25 -32.31
C LYS A 454 12.36 -13.69 -31.82
N GLY A 455 12.69 -13.86 -30.54
CA GLY A 455 12.93 -15.18 -29.93
C GLY A 455 14.25 -15.84 -30.30
N VAL A 456 15.05 -15.25 -31.20
CA VAL A 456 16.41 -15.73 -31.49
C VAL A 456 17.32 -15.41 -30.30
N ALA A 457 18.04 -16.40 -29.79
CA ALA A 457 19.00 -16.20 -28.70
C ALA A 457 20.27 -15.48 -29.18
N GLY A 458 20.92 -14.76 -28.28
CA GLY A 458 22.16 -14.03 -28.55
C GLY A 458 21.94 -12.62 -29.08
N ARG A 459 23.00 -12.05 -29.66
CA ARG A 459 23.04 -10.64 -30.06
C ARG A 459 22.28 -10.44 -31.36
N ARG A 460 21.34 -9.50 -31.37
CA ARG A 460 20.43 -9.24 -32.50
C ARG A 460 20.48 -7.80 -32.94
N ALA A 461 20.44 -7.56 -34.26
CA ALA A 461 20.31 -6.20 -34.78
C ALA A 461 19.60 -6.19 -36.15
N VAL A 462 18.70 -5.22 -36.32
CA VAL A 462 18.19 -4.85 -37.64
C VAL A 462 19.09 -3.74 -38.17
N ILE A 463 19.60 -3.89 -39.38
CA ILE A 463 20.36 -2.85 -40.08
C ILE A 463 19.56 -2.43 -41.29
N VAL A 464 19.12 -1.17 -41.30
CA VAL A 464 18.24 -0.61 -42.32
C VAL A 464 19.02 0.39 -43.16
N LEU A 465 19.01 0.25 -44.48
CA LEU A 465 19.54 1.25 -45.41
C LEU A 465 18.40 1.83 -46.24
N THR A 466 18.21 3.15 -46.19
CA THR A 466 17.15 3.86 -46.91
C THR A 466 17.56 5.30 -47.22
N ASP A 467 16.92 5.91 -48.22
CA ASP A 467 17.01 7.34 -48.47
C ASP A 467 15.86 8.15 -47.82
N GLY A 468 15.02 7.48 -47.01
CA GLY A 468 14.26 8.10 -45.91
C GLY A 468 12.86 8.62 -46.24
N LYS A 469 12.34 8.44 -47.46
CA LYS A 469 11.01 8.93 -47.87
C LYS A 469 9.93 7.85 -47.73
N ALA A 470 9.58 7.48 -46.49
CA ALA A 470 8.43 6.60 -46.24
C ALA A 470 7.12 7.23 -46.77
N ASN A 471 6.50 6.58 -47.76
CA ASN A 471 5.32 7.09 -48.48
C ASN A 471 4.24 6.01 -48.72
N ARG A 472 4.51 4.77 -48.29
CA ARG A 472 3.59 3.63 -48.30
C ARG A 472 3.72 2.85 -46.99
N GLY A 473 2.83 1.89 -46.81
CA GLY A 473 2.86 0.93 -45.73
C GLY A 473 1.67 1.02 -44.78
N SER A 474 1.50 0.00 -43.95
CA SER A 474 0.43 -0.08 -42.96
C SER A 474 0.87 0.40 -41.58
N PHE A 475 2.15 0.28 -41.27
CA PHE A 475 2.71 0.71 -39.99
C PHE A 475 3.13 2.18 -40.03
N ASP A 476 2.95 2.87 -38.90
CA ASP A 476 3.59 4.16 -38.65
C ASP A 476 4.94 4.00 -37.91
N ILE A 477 5.63 5.13 -37.72
CA ILE A 477 6.92 5.18 -37.04
C ILE A 477 6.86 4.65 -35.59
N ASN A 478 5.78 4.93 -34.85
CA ASN A 478 5.64 4.54 -33.45
C ASN A 478 5.37 3.03 -33.34
N GLN A 479 4.59 2.47 -34.26
CA GLN A 479 4.33 1.03 -34.32
C GLN A 479 5.60 0.24 -34.64
N ALA A 480 6.44 0.73 -35.57
CA ALA A 480 7.73 0.10 -35.88
C ALA A 480 8.72 0.17 -34.70
N ILE A 481 8.83 1.32 -34.02
CA ILE A 481 9.64 1.47 -32.80
C ILE A 481 9.12 0.56 -31.69
N GLY A 482 7.80 0.55 -31.47
CA GLY A 482 7.15 -0.29 -30.46
C GLY A 482 7.38 -1.77 -30.70
N ALA A 483 7.38 -2.23 -31.95
CA ALA A 483 7.72 -3.61 -32.30
C ALA A 483 9.17 -3.96 -31.91
N ALA A 484 10.13 -3.11 -32.28
CA ALA A 484 11.55 -3.28 -31.95
C ALA A 484 11.81 -3.28 -30.44
N VAL A 485 11.21 -2.34 -29.71
CA VAL A 485 11.33 -2.23 -28.24
C VAL A 485 10.75 -3.47 -27.56
N LYS A 486 9.56 -3.94 -27.97
CA LYS A 486 8.93 -5.16 -27.41
C LYS A 486 9.73 -6.43 -27.70
N ALA A 487 10.41 -6.51 -28.83
CA ALA A 487 11.25 -7.65 -29.19
C ALA A 487 12.67 -7.59 -28.60
N TYR A 488 13.03 -6.47 -27.97
CA TYR A 488 14.38 -6.14 -27.49
C TYR A 488 15.43 -6.22 -28.60
N VAL A 489 15.10 -5.72 -29.79
CA VAL A 489 16.02 -5.72 -30.94
C VAL A 489 16.42 -4.28 -31.24
N SER A 490 17.74 -4.03 -31.34
CA SER A 490 18.25 -2.72 -31.75
C SER A 490 18.08 -2.50 -33.25
N VAL A 491 17.62 -1.31 -33.65
CA VAL A 491 17.49 -0.93 -35.07
C VAL A 491 18.54 0.11 -35.41
N THR A 492 19.53 -0.27 -36.21
CA THR A 492 20.52 0.64 -36.77
C THR A 492 20.03 1.14 -38.13
N VAL A 493 20.02 2.45 -38.32
CA VAL A 493 19.47 3.07 -39.52
C VAL A 493 20.57 3.85 -40.24
N ILE A 494 20.74 3.60 -41.53
CA ILE A 494 21.67 4.27 -42.41
C ILE A 494 20.86 5.09 -43.42
N GLY A 495 20.98 6.40 -43.32
CA GLY A 495 20.43 7.35 -44.28
C GLY A 495 21.41 7.61 -45.43
N LEU A 496 20.99 7.31 -46.67
CA LEU A 496 21.81 7.50 -47.87
C LEU A 496 21.29 8.63 -48.76
N GLY A 497 22.14 9.62 -49.03
CA GLY A 497 21.88 10.73 -49.95
C GLY A 497 21.45 12.02 -49.25
N GLU A 498 21.46 13.14 -49.99
CA GLU A 498 21.22 14.48 -49.44
C GLU A 498 19.75 14.76 -49.08
N ASP A 499 18.82 14.03 -49.70
CA ASP A 499 17.37 14.17 -49.54
C ASP A 499 16.79 13.55 -48.26
N VAL A 500 17.64 12.99 -47.40
CA VAL A 500 17.23 12.19 -46.25
C VAL A 500 16.68 13.08 -45.14
N ARG A 501 15.48 12.74 -44.66
CA ARG A 501 14.89 13.37 -43.46
C ARG A 501 15.47 12.76 -42.18
N ALA A 502 16.65 13.21 -41.79
CA ALA A 502 17.44 12.66 -40.69
C ALA A 502 16.67 12.51 -39.37
N GLY A 503 15.88 13.51 -38.95
CA GLY A 503 15.22 13.50 -37.64
C GLY A 503 14.28 12.31 -37.38
N ARG A 504 13.60 11.77 -38.41
CA ARG A 504 12.74 10.58 -38.23
C ARG A 504 13.54 9.29 -38.12
N LEU A 505 14.59 9.16 -38.93
CA LEU A 505 15.46 7.99 -38.93
C LEU A 505 16.31 7.92 -37.66
N GLU A 506 16.78 9.08 -37.20
CA GLU A 506 17.51 9.21 -35.95
C GLU A 506 16.65 8.80 -34.76
N ARG A 507 15.39 9.26 -34.72
CA ARG A 507 14.44 8.87 -33.67
C ARG A 507 14.27 7.35 -33.56
N ILE A 508 14.11 6.65 -34.69
CA ILE A 508 13.99 5.18 -34.70
C ILE A 508 15.22 4.53 -34.07
N ALA A 509 16.41 4.96 -34.48
CA ALA A 509 17.65 4.39 -33.98
C ALA A 509 17.83 4.64 -32.47
N GLN A 510 17.58 5.88 -32.02
CA GLN A 510 17.72 6.27 -30.62
C GLN A 510 16.74 5.52 -29.70
N GLU A 511 15.45 5.48 -30.05
CA GLU A 511 14.41 4.87 -29.20
C GLU A 511 14.51 3.33 -29.16
N THR A 512 15.06 2.70 -30.21
CA THR A 512 15.29 1.24 -30.23
C THR A 512 16.64 0.82 -29.66
N GLY A 513 17.49 1.79 -29.27
CA GLY A 513 18.84 1.58 -28.76
C GLY A 513 19.86 1.12 -29.81
N GLY A 514 19.55 1.37 -31.09
CA GLY A 514 20.50 1.25 -32.20
C GLY A 514 21.23 2.57 -32.46
N SER A 515 21.68 2.77 -33.69
CA SER A 515 22.48 3.94 -34.07
C SER A 515 22.07 4.48 -35.43
N TYR A 516 22.09 5.80 -35.56
CA TYR A 516 21.83 6.47 -36.82
C TYR A 516 23.14 6.87 -37.47
N PHE A 517 23.28 6.55 -38.75
CA PHE A 517 24.38 6.97 -39.59
C PHE A 517 23.83 7.71 -40.79
N PHE A 518 24.43 8.85 -41.10
CA PHE A 518 24.09 9.63 -42.28
C PHE A 518 25.30 9.67 -43.21
N THR A 519 25.08 9.44 -44.50
CA THR A 519 26.11 9.69 -45.51
C THR A 519 25.52 10.35 -46.76
N PRO A 520 25.94 11.59 -47.09
CA PRO A 520 25.52 12.23 -48.33
C PRO A 520 26.29 11.64 -49.52
N SER A 521 27.56 11.29 -49.31
CA SER A 521 28.43 10.66 -50.30
C SER A 521 28.33 9.14 -50.20
N GLU A 522 28.09 8.49 -51.32
CA GLU A 522 27.92 7.05 -51.38
C GLU A 522 29.25 6.31 -51.01
N GLU A 523 30.43 6.90 -51.29
CA GLU A 523 31.76 6.28 -51.08
C GLU A 523 32.10 5.96 -49.61
N ARG A 524 31.46 6.65 -48.65
CA ARG A 524 31.69 6.46 -47.21
C ARG A 524 30.84 5.35 -46.60
N LEU A 525 29.91 4.78 -47.35
CA LEU A 525 28.96 3.78 -46.86
C LEU A 525 29.66 2.49 -46.36
N ALA A 526 30.74 2.07 -47.01
CA ALA A 526 31.53 0.92 -46.57
C ALA A 526 32.11 1.10 -45.16
N GLY A 527 32.65 2.29 -44.86
CA GLY A 527 33.19 2.61 -43.53
C GLY A 527 32.14 2.67 -42.43
N ILE A 528 30.90 3.02 -42.79
CA ILE A 528 29.75 2.98 -41.87
C ILE A 528 29.44 1.54 -41.47
N TYR A 529 29.34 0.62 -42.42
CA TYR A 529 29.09 -0.80 -42.12
C TYR A 529 30.21 -1.43 -41.26
N GLU A 530 31.47 -1.05 -41.50
CA GLU A 530 32.58 -1.46 -40.63
C GLU A 530 32.43 -0.91 -39.21
N SER A 531 32.04 0.35 -39.08
CA SER A 531 31.80 1.00 -37.78
C SER A 531 30.64 0.35 -37.03
N ILE A 532 29.56 -0.01 -37.75
CA ILE A 532 28.42 -0.76 -37.21
C ILE A 532 28.89 -2.13 -36.72
N SER A 533 29.65 -2.87 -37.53
CA SER A 533 30.21 -4.17 -37.15
C SER A 533 31.07 -4.06 -35.89
N LYS A 534 32.00 -3.10 -35.84
CA LYS A 534 32.85 -2.85 -34.66
C LYS A 534 32.02 -2.47 -33.44
N ARG A 535 31.01 -1.62 -33.58
CA ARG A 535 30.16 -1.18 -32.47
C ARG A 535 29.36 -2.35 -31.91
N ILE A 536 28.59 -3.05 -32.76
CA ILE A 536 27.77 -4.18 -32.34
C ILE A 536 28.64 -5.28 -31.74
N ARG A 537 29.83 -5.57 -32.30
CA ARG A 537 30.70 -6.63 -31.79
C ARG A 537 31.35 -6.30 -30.44
N ASN A 538 31.71 -5.05 -30.19
CA ASN A 538 32.45 -4.67 -28.98
C ASN A 538 31.56 -4.19 -27.81
N GLU A 539 30.26 -4.50 -27.83
CA GLU A 539 29.40 -4.28 -26.66
C GLU A 539 29.78 -5.21 -25.50
N TYR A 540 29.65 -4.68 -24.28
CA TYR A 540 29.72 -5.48 -23.06
C TYR A 540 28.44 -6.29 -22.88
N VAL A 541 28.60 -7.58 -22.62
CA VAL A 541 27.53 -8.47 -22.16
C VAL A 541 27.65 -8.58 -20.66
N ILE A 542 26.63 -8.11 -19.95
CA ILE A 542 26.50 -8.20 -18.50
C ILE A 542 25.43 -9.24 -18.22
N THR A 543 25.82 -10.35 -17.60
CA THR A 543 24.92 -11.43 -17.20
C THR A 543 24.60 -11.28 -15.72
N TYR A 544 23.31 -11.33 -15.38
CA TYR A 544 22.84 -11.30 -14.01
C TYR A 544 21.56 -12.14 -13.88
N ASP A 545 21.27 -12.62 -12.66
CA ASP A 545 19.97 -13.20 -12.38
C ASP A 545 18.99 -12.11 -12.00
N THR A 546 17.84 -12.08 -12.68
CA THR A 546 16.70 -11.31 -12.19
C THR A 546 15.89 -12.15 -11.21
N GLU A 547 15.38 -11.50 -10.16
CA GLU A 547 14.42 -12.16 -9.29
C GLU A 547 13.11 -12.39 -10.04
N LYS A 548 12.59 -13.63 -10.02
CA LYS A 548 11.37 -14.06 -10.74
C LYS A 548 10.07 -13.32 -10.34
N ARG A 549 10.12 -12.34 -9.43
CA ARG A 549 8.96 -11.70 -8.80
C ARG A 549 9.03 -10.18 -8.95
N GLY A 550 7.90 -9.53 -9.22
CA GLY A 550 7.80 -8.07 -9.33
C GLY A 550 7.28 -7.57 -10.67
N GLU A 551 7.48 -6.27 -10.91
CA GLU A 551 6.92 -5.49 -12.02
C GLU A 551 7.13 -6.15 -13.40
N TYR A 552 6.09 -6.12 -14.24
CA TYR A 552 6.15 -6.61 -15.62
C TYR A 552 7.23 -5.89 -16.42
N LEU A 553 7.38 -4.58 -16.19
CA LEU A 553 8.44 -3.76 -16.74
C LEU A 553 9.59 -3.71 -15.73
N ARG A 554 10.76 -4.22 -16.13
CA ARG A 554 11.99 -4.22 -15.34
C ARG A 554 12.89 -3.11 -15.85
N LYS A 555 13.17 -2.13 -15.00
CA LYS A 555 14.04 -0.99 -15.29
C LYS A 555 15.46 -1.32 -14.86
N VAL A 556 16.35 -1.49 -15.82
CA VAL A 556 17.75 -1.80 -15.58
C VAL A 556 18.56 -0.52 -15.73
N SER A 557 19.28 -0.14 -14.68
CA SER A 557 20.27 0.92 -14.74
C SER A 557 21.67 0.38 -14.54
N VAL A 558 22.58 0.88 -15.37
CA VAL A 558 24.01 0.57 -15.32
C VAL A 558 24.71 1.89 -15.05
N GLU A 559 25.53 1.92 -14.00
CA GLU A 559 26.27 3.11 -13.57
C GLU A 559 27.76 2.78 -13.44
N LEU A 560 28.60 3.64 -14.01
CA LEU A 560 30.05 3.58 -13.90
C LEU A 560 30.52 4.40 -12.68
N LYS A 561 31.53 3.90 -11.96
CA LYS A 561 32.25 4.68 -10.94
C LYS A 561 32.83 5.94 -11.59
N GLY A 562 32.18 7.08 -11.36
CA GLY A 562 32.39 8.33 -12.10
C GLY A 562 31.09 9.07 -12.42
N GLY A 563 29.92 8.47 -12.15
CA GLY A 563 28.61 9.13 -12.23
C GLY A 563 27.91 9.04 -13.59
N LEU A 564 28.55 8.40 -14.59
CA LEU A 564 27.89 8.11 -15.86
C LEU A 564 26.93 6.94 -15.68
N ALA A 565 25.64 7.19 -15.90
CA ALA A 565 24.59 6.18 -15.79
C ALA A 565 23.77 6.11 -17.07
N THR A 566 23.31 4.91 -17.40
CA THR A 566 22.36 4.64 -18.47
C THR A 566 21.26 3.76 -17.93
N GLU A 567 20.09 3.85 -18.55
CA GLU A 567 18.94 3.12 -18.09
C GLU A 567 18.07 2.69 -19.26
N ARG A 568 17.54 1.48 -19.17
CA ARG A 568 16.57 0.96 -20.12
C ARG A 568 15.71 -0.09 -19.46
N ALA A 569 14.49 -0.25 -19.94
CA ALA A 569 13.58 -1.25 -19.42
C ALA A 569 13.35 -2.42 -20.39
N TYR A 570 13.06 -3.60 -19.85
CA TYR A 570 12.56 -4.76 -20.58
C TYR A 570 11.28 -5.29 -19.93
N PHE A 571 10.40 -5.93 -20.71
CA PHE A 571 9.27 -6.68 -20.17
C PHE A 571 9.67 -8.12 -19.87
N GLN A 572 9.36 -8.56 -18.65
CA GLN A 572 9.61 -9.92 -18.21
C GLN A 572 8.72 -10.91 -19.01
N PRO A 573 9.29 -11.96 -19.66
CA PRO A 573 8.55 -12.86 -20.53
C PRO A 573 7.57 -13.78 -19.79
N GLN A 574 7.77 -13.96 -18.47
CA GLN A 574 6.85 -14.68 -17.59
C GLN A 574 6.59 -13.83 -16.34
N SER A 575 5.50 -13.07 -16.31
CA SER A 575 5.13 -12.26 -15.14
C SER A 575 3.79 -12.68 -14.56
N SER A 576 3.75 -12.80 -13.24
CA SER A 576 2.57 -12.65 -12.41
C SER A 576 2.92 -11.50 -11.47
N LEU A 577 1.98 -10.61 -11.17
CA LEU A 577 2.16 -9.50 -10.23
C LEU A 577 2.70 -9.98 -8.86
N PHE A 578 2.60 -11.30 -8.56
CA PHE A 578 3.08 -11.95 -7.35
C PHE A 578 3.91 -13.24 -7.58
N GLY A 579 4.45 -13.46 -8.78
CA GLY A 579 5.29 -14.62 -9.14
C GLY A 579 4.53 -15.94 -9.33
N THR A 580 5.23 -16.99 -9.80
CA THR A 580 4.72 -18.36 -9.90
C THR A 580 5.27 -19.24 -8.77
N GLY A 581 4.34 -19.79 -7.98
CA GLY A 581 4.40 -21.12 -7.36
C GLY A 581 5.68 -21.57 -6.64
N ALA A 582 6.12 -20.87 -5.60
CA ALA A 582 6.85 -21.55 -4.53
C ALA A 582 5.84 -21.97 -3.46
N GLY A 583 5.78 -23.26 -3.14
CA GLY A 583 4.87 -23.80 -2.13
C GLY A 583 4.96 -23.03 -0.81
N MET A 584 3.80 -22.69 -0.26
CA MET A 584 3.69 -21.91 0.97
C MET A 584 4.27 -22.70 2.15
N PRO A 585 5.17 -22.14 2.97
CA PRO A 585 5.61 -22.79 4.19
C PRO A 585 4.39 -23.03 5.11
N GLY A 586 4.24 -24.25 5.64
CA GLY A 586 3.02 -24.64 6.39
C GLY A 586 2.66 -23.71 7.56
N TRP A 587 3.64 -23.03 8.17
CA TRP A 587 3.43 -22.08 9.26
C TRP A 587 2.75 -20.77 8.82
N ALA A 588 2.71 -20.43 7.52
CA ALA A 588 2.12 -19.19 7.03
C ALA A 588 0.60 -19.08 7.28
N TRP A 589 -0.09 -20.21 7.48
CA TRP A 589 -1.47 -20.27 7.92
C TRP A 589 -1.72 -19.72 9.32
N LEU A 590 -0.68 -19.53 10.14
CA LEU A 590 -0.80 -18.93 11.46
C LEU A 590 -1.05 -17.42 11.40
N VAL A 591 -0.72 -16.74 10.30
CA VAL A 591 -0.82 -15.27 10.20
C VAL A 591 -2.25 -14.73 10.37
N PRO A 592 -3.30 -15.31 9.72
CA PRO A 592 -4.69 -14.93 10.02
C PRO A 592 -5.10 -15.09 11.48
N PHE A 593 -4.65 -16.17 12.15
CA PHE A 593 -4.92 -16.40 13.58
C PHE A 593 -4.18 -15.41 14.47
N LEU A 594 -2.92 -15.09 14.14
CA LEU A 594 -2.13 -14.07 14.82
C LEU A 594 -2.72 -12.66 14.63
N SER A 595 -3.29 -12.35 13.46
CA SER A 595 -4.03 -11.10 13.23
C SER A 595 -5.28 -11.00 14.10
N LEU A 596 -6.02 -12.10 14.29
CA LEU A 596 -7.18 -12.15 15.20
C LEU A 596 -6.75 -12.00 16.66
N ALA A 597 -5.65 -12.66 17.07
CA ALA A 597 -5.08 -12.54 18.40
C ALA A 597 -4.55 -11.11 18.67
N GLY A 598 -3.91 -10.48 17.67
CA GLY A 598 -3.47 -9.09 17.72
C GLY A 598 -4.64 -8.11 17.87
N LEU A 599 -5.72 -8.32 17.13
CA LEU A 599 -6.96 -7.53 17.25
C LEU A 599 -7.56 -7.65 18.67
N ALA A 600 -7.57 -8.87 19.22
CA ALA A 600 -8.01 -9.11 20.59
C ALA A 600 -7.09 -8.43 21.61
N ALA A 601 -5.76 -8.54 21.46
CA ALA A 601 -4.78 -7.89 22.35
C ALA A 601 -4.91 -6.37 22.36
N ILE A 602 -5.15 -5.73 21.21
CA ILE A 602 -5.44 -4.29 21.11
C ILE A 602 -6.72 -3.94 21.87
N SER A 603 -7.74 -4.81 21.84
CA SER A 603 -8.98 -4.63 22.60
C SER A 603 -8.76 -4.74 24.12
N PHE A 604 -7.85 -5.59 24.57
CA PHE A 604 -7.52 -5.77 26.00
C PHE A 604 -6.58 -4.69 26.56
N ARG A 605 -5.78 -4.01 25.72
CA ARG A 605 -4.78 -3.02 26.15
C ARG A 605 -5.35 -1.74 26.79
N ASN A 606 -6.64 -1.47 26.62
CA ASN A 606 -7.33 -0.33 27.25
C ASN A 606 -7.90 -0.64 28.66
N ILE A 607 -7.43 -1.71 29.30
CA ILE A 607 -7.90 -2.13 30.62
C ILE A 607 -6.71 -2.25 31.57
N GLU A 608 -6.15 -1.12 31.97
CA GLU A 608 -5.60 -0.99 33.32
C GLU A 608 -6.35 0.17 33.99
N ARG A 609 -7.35 -0.18 34.81
CA ARG A 609 -8.01 0.78 35.71
C ARG A 609 -7.07 1.00 36.88
N THR A 610 -6.38 2.14 36.89
CA THR A 610 -5.66 2.63 38.07
C THR A 610 -6.63 3.43 38.92
N TYR A 611 -6.99 2.91 40.09
CA TYR A 611 -7.74 3.66 41.11
C TYR A 611 -6.71 4.43 41.96
N GLU A 612 -6.86 5.76 42.04
CA GLU A 612 -5.93 6.67 42.74
C GLU A 612 -6.08 6.63 44.28
N ALA A 613 -7.18 6.07 44.80
CA ALA A 613 -7.46 5.92 46.23
C ALA A 613 -8.11 4.55 46.53
N GLY A 614 -8.04 4.14 47.80
CA GLY A 614 -8.74 2.94 48.26
C GLY A 614 -10.25 3.07 48.06
N HIS A 615 -10.87 2.04 47.49
CA HIS A 615 -12.29 2.05 47.13
C HIS A 615 -13.00 0.76 47.54
N LEU A 616 -14.28 0.88 47.86
CA LEU A 616 -15.18 -0.21 48.21
C LEU A 616 -16.11 -0.53 47.04
N SER A 617 -16.14 -1.78 46.62
CA SER A 617 -16.97 -2.29 45.52
C SER A 617 -18.02 -3.27 46.04
N LEU A 618 -19.30 -2.91 45.93
CA LEU A 618 -20.42 -3.77 46.27
C LEU A 618 -20.58 -4.88 45.22
N VAL A 619 -20.15 -6.10 45.56
CA VAL A 619 -20.20 -7.28 44.67
C VAL A 619 -21.54 -8.02 44.80
N ARG A 620 -22.17 -7.98 45.97
CA ARG A 620 -23.48 -8.62 46.23
C ARG A 620 -24.26 -7.78 47.26
N GLY A 621 -25.56 -7.60 47.05
CA GLY A 621 -26.43 -6.75 47.89
C GLY A 621 -27.04 -5.57 47.13
N ARG A 622 -27.95 -4.82 47.76
CA ARG A 622 -28.50 -3.56 47.22
C ARG A 622 -28.14 -2.40 48.14
N GLY A 623 -27.29 -1.50 47.64
CA GLY A 623 -26.88 -0.29 48.36
C GLY A 623 -27.11 1.00 47.57
N THR A 624 -26.93 2.15 48.22
CA THR A 624 -27.00 3.51 47.63
C THR A 624 -26.04 3.67 46.46
N LYS A 625 -24.88 3.01 46.53
CA LYS A 625 -23.80 3.09 45.54
C LYS A 625 -23.17 1.71 45.38
N LYS A 626 -22.72 1.39 44.15
CA LYS A 626 -22.00 0.15 43.85
C LYS A 626 -20.50 0.25 44.07
N GLU A 627 -19.95 1.46 43.99
CA GLU A 627 -18.53 1.75 44.16
C GLU A 627 -18.43 3.07 44.95
N ILE A 628 -17.54 3.12 45.94
CA ILE A 628 -17.31 4.30 46.80
C ILE A 628 -15.82 4.46 47.04
N ASP A 629 -15.28 5.63 46.73
CA ASP A 629 -13.93 6.02 47.12
C ASP A 629 -13.88 6.35 48.61
N ILE A 630 -12.87 5.84 49.31
CA ILE A 630 -12.64 6.14 50.71
C ILE A 630 -11.74 7.38 50.78
N THR A 631 -12.39 8.55 50.89
CA THR A 631 -11.70 9.84 51.08
C THR A 631 -11.17 9.96 52.50
N ASP A 632 -12.07 9.93 53.50
CA ASP A 632 -11.76 10.01 54.93
C ASP A 632 -12.51 8.93 55.73
N VAL A 633 -13.85 8.99 55.73
CA VAL A 633 -14.73 8.00 56.39
C VAL A 633 -15.87 7.62 55.45
N VAL A 634 -16.15 6.32 55.34
CA VAL A 634 -17.31 5.76 54.66
C VAL A 634 -18.17 5.05 55.69
N THR A 635 -19.33 5.62 56.02
CA THR A 635 -20.31 4.98 56.90
C THR A 635 -21.18 4.00 56.10
N ILE A 636 -21.46 2.84 56.68
CA ILE A 636 -22.21 1.73 56.08
C ILE A 636 -23.37 1.36 57.02
N GLY A 637 -24.59 1.29 56.50
CA GLY A 637 -25.76 0.91 57.31
C GLY A 637 -27.06 1.04 56.54
N ARG A 638 -28.19 0.65 57.13
CA ARG A 638 -29.49 0.65 56.46
C ARG A 638 -30.08 2.06 56.28
N ASP A 639 -29.65 3.03 57.07
CA ASP A 639 -30.06 4.43 56.94
C ASP A 639 -29.51 5.06 55.64
N GLU A 640 -30.32 5.89 54.98
CA GLU A 640 -29.99 6.61 53.75
C GLU A 640 -28.94 7.70 53.92
N ARG A 641 -28.72 8.15 55.16
CA ARG A 641 -27.69 9.11 55.53
C ARG A 641 -26.29 8.51 55.54
N ASN A 642 -26.16 7.17 55.51
CA ASN A 642 -24.86 6.53 55.41
C ASN A 642 -24.25 6.74 54.03
N THR A 643 -22.92 6.87 53.98
CA THR A 643 -22.18 6.99 52.71
C THR A 643 -22.47 5.81 51.78
N LEU A 644 -22.61 4.61 52.36
CA LEU A 644 -23.10 3.37 51.76
C LEU A 644 -24.36 2.89 52.50
N GLY A 645 -25.54 3.35 52.05
CA GLY A 645 -26.82 2.91 52.59
C GLY A 645 -27.24 1.55 52.04
N LEU A 646 -27.54 0.54 52.87
CA LEU A 646 -27.88 -0.83 52.49
C LEU A 646 -29.35 -1.14 52.84
N PHE A 647 -30.27 -0.76 51.95
CA PHE A 647 -31.69 -0.59 52.30
C PHE A 647 -32.56 -1.85 52.37
N LYS A 648 -32.14 -2.95 51.74
CA LYS A 648 -33.00 -4.12 51.52
C LYS A 648 -32.81 -5.26 52.51
N ASP A 649 -31.81 -5.17 53.36
CA ASP A 649 -31.46 -6.25 54.28
C ASP A 649 -31.87 -5.83 55.70
N GLY A 650 -32.89 -6.53 56.22
CA GLY A 650 -33.42 -6.26 57.57
C GLY A 650 -32.45 -6.63 58.69
N ALA A 651 -31.40 -7.42 58.41
CA ALA A 651 -30.36 -7.76 59.37
C ALA A 651 -29.29 -6.64 59.51
N ILE A 652 -29.36 -5.60 58.68
CA ILE A 652 -28.42 -4.48 58.71
C ILE A 652 -28.99 -3.34 59.57
N GLU A 653 -28.28 -3.02 60.65
CA GLU A 653 -28.55 -1.87 61.52
C GLU A 653 -28.54 -0.52 60.79
N GLN A 654 -29.20 0.48 61.36
CA GLN A 654 -29.26 1.84 60.79
C GLN A 654 -27.86 2.42 60.54
N HIS A 655 -26.94 2.26 61.50
CA HIS A 655 -25.51 2.55 61.35
C HIS A 655 -24.72 1.29 61.73
N HIS A 656 -24.26 0.53 60.75
CA HIS A 656 -23.75 -0.83 60.95
C HIS A 656 -22.23 -0.88 61.13
N ALA A 657 -21.50 -0.25 60.22
CA ALA A 657 -20.04 -0.27 60.19
C ALA A 657 -19.51 1.01 59.56
N GLU A 658 -18.22 1.26 59.74
CA GLU A 658 -17.54 2.32 59.03
C GLU A 658 -16.16 1.88 58.56
N VAL A 659 -15.74 2.42 57.42
CA VAL A 659 -14.39 2.25 56.88
C VAL A 659 -13.71 3.62 56.89
N ARG A 660 -12.63 3.74 57.66
CA ARG A 660 -11.85 4.97 57.78
C ARG A 660 -10.47 4.83 57.15
N LYS A 661 -9.95 5.94 56.65
CA LYS A 661 -8.55 6.06 56.23
C LYS A 661 -7.77 6.78 57.33
N GLU A 662 -6.84 6.07 57.98
CA GLU A 662 -6.00 6.60 59.07
C GLU A 662 -4.53 6.29 58.76
N ASP A 663 -3.66 7.30 58.82
CA ASP A 663 -2.22 7.17 58.55
C ASP A 663 -1.87 6.44 57.23
N GLY A 664 -2.72 6.62 56.21
CA GLY A 664 -2.56 5.96 54.92
C GLY A 664 -3.01 4.49 54.85
N ARG A 665 -3.46 3.91 55.98
CA ARG A 665 -4.07 2.59 56.10
C ARG A 665 -5.60 2.70 56.08
N TYR A 666 -6.27 1.61 55.74
CA TYR A 666 -7.72 1.52 55.70
C TYR A 666 -8.21 0.59 56.80
N ILE A 667 -9.11 1.06 57.65
CA ILE A 667 -9.56 0.34 58.84
C ILE A 667 -11.08 0.22 58.77
N VAL A 668 -11.60 -0.99 58.91
CA VAL A 668 -13.03 -1.24 59.13
C VAL A 668 -13.30 -1.42 60.62
N GLU A 669 -14.39 -0.83 61.08
CA GLU A 669 -14.87 -0.91 62.45
C GLU A 669 -16.37 -1.22 62.44
N ASP A 670 -16.77 -2.19 63.26
CA ASP A 670 -18.18 -2.56 63.45
C ASP A 670 -18.78 -1.69 64.56
N ASN A 671 -19.92 -1.05 64.31
CA ASN A 671 -20.59 -0.17 65.29
C ASN A 671 -21.44 -0.98 66.27
N THR A 672 -20.86 -2.02 66.87
CA THR A 672 -21.54 -2.93 67.83
C THR A 672 -22.83 -3.56 67.28
N SER A 673 -22.81 -3.95 66.00
CA SER A 673 -23.98 -4.49 65.33
C SER A 673 -24.30 -5.91 65.81
N ALA A 674 -25.60 -6.23 65.95
CA ALA A 674 -26.05 -7.55 66.41
C ALA A 674 -25.67 -8.66 65.41
N ALA A 675 -25.75 -8.39 64.10
CA ALA A 675 -25.38 -9.32 63.03
C ALA A 675 -23.86 -9.42 62.82
N GLY A 676 -23.10 -8.38 63.18
CA GLY A 676 -21.65 -8.30 63.04
C GLY A 676 -21.17 -8.04 61.61
N THR A 677 -20.05 -7.32 61.51
CA THR A 677 -19.26 -7.17 60.28
C THR A 677 -18.20 -8.25 60.19
N PHE A 678 -18.04 -8.87 59.03
CA PHE A 678 -17.01 -9.89 58.78
C PHE A 678 -16.05 -9.41 57.70
N VAL A 679 -14.75 -9.66 57.86
CA VAL A 679 -13.77 -9.51 56.77
C VAL A 679 -13.15 -10.86 56.50
N ASN A 680 -13.23 -11.33 55.25
CA ASN A 680 -12.78 -12.66 54.83
C ASN A 680 -13.32 -13.78 55.73
N ARG A 681 -14.63 -13.72 56.05
CA ARG A 681 -15.37 -14.64 56.95
C ARG A 681 -14.95 -14.63 58.43
N GLN A 682 -14.05 -13.75 58.84
CA GLN A 682 -13.70 -13.56 60.24
C GLN A 682 -14.41 -12.33 60.81
N ARG A 683 -15.09 -12.48 61.94
CA ARG A 683 -15.82 -11.39 62.59
C ARG A 683 -14.84 -10.29 63.04
N VAL A 684 -15.18 -9.04 62.76
CA VAL A 684 -14.40 -7.88 63.19
C VAL A 684 -14.64 -7.65 64.68
N ALA A 685 -13.59 -7.74 65.49
CA ALA A 685 -13.62 -7.42 66.92
C ALA A 685 -12.90 -6.09 67.16
N GLY A 686 -13.66 -4.99 67.20
CA GLY A 686 -13.11 -3.64 67.27
C GLY A 686 -12.62 -3.14 65.91
N ARG A 687 -11.36 -2.70 65.83
CA ARG A 687 -10.76 -2.11 64.62
C ARG A 687 -9.98 -3.15 63.84
N ARG A 688 -10.22 -3.28 62.54
CA ARG A 688 -9.47 -4.21 61.67
C ARG A 688 -8.95 -3.51 60.41
N GLU A 689 -7.65 -3.63 60.16
CA GLU A 689 -7.02 -3.14 58.95
C GLU A 689 -7.44 -3.99 57.72
N LEU A 690 -7.77 -3.30 56.62
CA LEU A 690 -8.13 -3.88 55.33
C LEU A 690 -6.93 -3.89 54.38
N ARG A 691 -6.79 -4.98 53.63
CA ARG A 691 -5.78 -5.16 52.57
C ARG A 691 -6.44 -5.30 51.21
N ASP A 692 -5.74 -4.89 50.16
CA ASP A 692 -6.25 -5.02 48.78
C ASP A 692 -6.80 -6.42 48.49
N GLY A 693 -8.06 -6.48 48.03
CA GLY A 693 -8.79 -7.71 47.77
C GLY A 693 -9.64 -8.25 48.92
N ASP A 694 -9.59 -7.63 50.11
CA ASP A 694 -10.38 -8.06 51.27
C ASP A 694 -11.89 -7.96 51.02
N VAL A 695 -12.62 -8.99 51.46
CA VAL A 695 -14.08 -9.06 51.31
C VAL A 695 -14.74 -8.76 52.66
N ILE A 696 -15.44 -7.64 52.75
CA ILE A 696 -16.29 -7.24 53.86
C ILE A 696 -17.70 -7.83 53.64
N GLU A 697 -18.19 -8.64 54.56
CA GLU A 697 -19.54 -9.20 54.56
C GLU A 697 -20.37 -8.59 55.68
N ILE A 698 -21.56 -8.10 55.34
CA ILE A 698 -22.55 -7.51 56.25
C ILE A 698 -23.93 -8.04 55.85
N GLY A 699 -24.55 -8.88 56.68
CA GLY A 699 -25.79 -9.59 56.29
C GLY A 699 -25.59 -10.43 55.02
N GLU A 700 -26.43 -10.23 54.00
CA GLU A 700 -26.27 -10.87 52.68
C GLU A 700 -25.35 -10.07 51.71
N THR A 701 -24.85 -8.92 52.17
CA THR A 701 -24.08 -7.97 51.37
C THR A 701 -22.60 -8.33 51.39
N ARG A 702 -21.96 -8.32 50.21
CA ARG A 702 -20.51 -8.49 50.05
C ARG A 702 -19.90 -7.27 49.38
N ILE A 703 -18.90 -6.70 50.02
CA ILE A 703 -18.17 -5.52 49.58
C ILE A 703 -16.70 -5.91 49.47
N VAL A 704 -16.05 -5.61 48.36
CA VAL A 704 -14.62 -5.85 48.15
C VAL A 704 -13.88 -4.54 48.32
N PHE A 705 -12.85 -4.54 49.16
CA PHE A 705 -11.94 -3.42 49.33
C PHE A 705 -10.75 -3.55 48.37
N SER A 706 -10.36 -2.44 47.76
CA SER A 706 -9.10 -2.34 47.00
C SER A 706 -8.35 -1.09 47.42
N GLU A 707 -7.04 -1.19 47.61
CA GLU A 707 -6.21 -0.17 48.25
C GLU A 707 -5.82 0.99 47.31
N GLY A 708 -5.95 0.79 45.99
CA GLY A 708 -5.50 1.74 44.97
C GLY A 708 -3.97 1.76 44.83
N THR A 709 -3.44 2.32 43.73
CA THR A 709 -2.00 2.32 43.44
C THR A 709 -1.34 3.63 43.90
N LYS A 710 -0.36 3.55 44.83
CA LYS A 710 0.20 4.73 45.51
C LYS A 710 1.66 5.10 45.26
N GLN A 711 2.44 4.42 44.43
CA GLN A 711 3.84 4.85 44.20
C GLN A 711 4.01 5.57 42.87
N ALA A 712 4.44 6.83 42.92
CA ALA A 712 4.99 7.51 41.77
C ALA A 712 6.47 7.11 41.62
N CYS A 713 6.89 6.77 40.39
CA CYS A 713 8.28 6.50 40.09
C CYS A 713 9.12 7.75 40.37
N ALA A 714 10.13 7.63 41.23
CA ALA A 714 11.03 8.74 41.56
C ALA A 714 11.76 9.32 40.32
N SER A 715 11.87 8.56 39.23
CA SER A 715 12.55 9.00 38.00
C SER A 715 11.63 9.68 36.99
N CYS A 716 10.36 9.26 36.84
CA CYS A 716 9.49 9.76 35.76
C CYS A 716 8.08 10.14 36.20
N GLY A 717 7.75 10.01 37.49
CA GLY A 717 6.44 10.38 38.04
C GLY A 717 5.29 9.43 37.66
N SER A 718 5.53 8.39 36.86
CA SER A 718 4.49 7.41 36.49
C SER A 718 4.09 6.53 37.68
N THR A 719 2.85 6.05 37.71
CA THR A 719 2.37 5.13 38.73
C THR A 719 3.07 3.76 38.64
N VAL A 720 3.50 3.23 39.79
CA VAL A 720 4.23 1.97 39.98
C VAL A 720 3.51 1.15 41.05
N ARG A 721 3.47 -0.19 40.87
CA ARG A 721 2.91 -1.10 41.89
C ARG A 721 3.87 -1.18 43.08
N ALA A 722 3.35 -1.29 44.30
CA ALA A 722 4.15 -1.30 45.54
C ALA A 722 5.25 -2.38 45.61
N ASN A 723 5.16 -3.44 44.78
CA ASN A 723 6.12 -4.54 44.72
C ASN A 723 6.79 -4.70 43.32
N ALA A 724 6.70 -3.70 42.44
CA ALA A 724 7.31 -3.79 41.12
C ALA A 724 8.83 -3.59 41.20
N LYS A 725 9.62 -4.59 40.80
CA LYS A 725 11.09 -4.46 40.74
C LYS A 725 11.56 -3.35 39.78
N PHE A 726 10.76 -2.99 38.78
CA PHE A 726 11.08 -1.98 37.77
C PHE A 726 9.84 -1.15 37.42
N CYS A 727 10.04 0.13 37.15
CA CYS A 727 9.01 1.01 36.63
C CYS A 727 8.62 0.61 35.20
N PRO A 728 7.34 0.37 34.89
CA PRO A 728 6.91 -0.05 33.56
C PRO A 728 7.02 1.06 32.49
N ALA A 729 7.12 2.33 32.91
CA ALA A 729 7.24 3.47 32.00
C ALA A 729 8.70 3.81 31.64
N CYS A 730 9.64 3.72 32.58
CA CYS A 730 11.03 4.13 32.36
C CYS A 730 12.08 3.02 32.59
N GLY A 731 11.67 1.84 33.08
CA GLY A 731 12.58 0.70 33.30
C GLY A 731 13.51 0.83 34.50
N VAL A 732 13.45 1.92 35.27
CA VAL A 732 14.29 2.16 36.45
C VAL A 732 13.82 1.27 37.62
N LYS A 733 14.77 0.70 38.37
CA LYS A 733 14.50 -0.15 39.54
C LYS A 733 13.74 0.66 40.59
N ALA A 734 12.54 0.21 41.01
CA ALA A 734 11.78 0.89 42.05
C ALA A 734 12.51 0.70 43.39
N ALA A 735 12.66 1.79 44.16
CA ALA A 735 13.37 1.81 45.44
C ALA A 735 12.53 1.22 46.57
#